data_AF-A0AAN7U874-F1
#
_entry.id   AF-A0AAN7U874-F1
#
_cell.length_a   1.000
_cell.length_b   1.000
_cell.length_c   1.000
_cell.angle_alpha   90.00
_cell.angle_beta   90.00
_cell.angle_gamma   90.00
#
_symmetry.space_group_name_H-M   'P 1'
#
loop_
_entity.id
_entity.type
_entity.pdbx_description
1 polymer ?
#
loop_
_entity_poly.entity_id
_entity_poly.type
_entity_poly.pdbx_seq_one_letter_code
_entity_poly.pdbx_strand_id
1 'polypeptide(L)'
;MTKKNFKDEEENESLLEAYNSNSNINSSNNKQSISTTNRSDQKYGINNANKQFSLNNKKSINGEDIDEEELVQDTLFFKFKLDNKQRNSIRLFVQIVSLVILAGYLISINALYFSTSARSIIFYPPINTDSGSVSPTPTPNHITLLQTSTESTVTTSSYDSSEIEALNGGTFNMKYFFYFSTFDILLLSYFISLFWLLLIFSDNYIYHVVSYIMTIVALIYNVIKSYFTITQILSINKDIITTTSNEIYMGSDSYIPETSPLLNSLKVREMIIVIVLVGIPLMVLFLMLHLITLQLSYKKHKRLSEKEKQFYNQAAEEKRLNKKVEVKHSNLKRLIQLSRPELPIILAAMVALVFSSLTSLAMPYFFGSIVQVVATTHSFNNLNSSTLGLVIIFVVGSVATLVRSWLFYLAGQKFVARIRRNLFSSIIQQEIGYFDQCRTGELLSRLSSDSQVIQNSVTVNISMLFRYSIQIIGSIILLFITNWRLTLLMLGIVPVLAISTVFYGKKIKQLGKQFQDELAKSSTTGEEVISNIRTVRSFSKEQKFIDLYSKDINGSFLIGKSLAVATGVFSGIVFLVAQLAIVLIVYVGARQVLDGTLSTGDLTSFLLYTLSLAMSLAFISSLMTDFLKAIGSSDRIFEIFDRVPAINVSGGKQIPNPLGEIELKDIEFSYPTRPNNNVLKGLNLKLKKGTITALVGPSGGGKSTVIAMIERFYDPNSGSITFDGVDIKELDPVWYRGIIGYVSQEPVLFAGSIKDNITFGNDSASMDEIISAAEKANAHSFIEEFENGYDTIVGERGVRLSGGQKQRIAIARAMIQNPMILLLDEATSALDAESEYLVKQAIDEIMKDRTVVVIAHRLSTVINANTVVVINQGKIEEMGTHKELLNNPDGTYHNLVKRQLSSDE
;
A
#
# COMPACT_ATOMS: atom_id res chain seq x y z
N MET A 1 27.20 10.63 30.18
CA MET A 1 26.79 9.58 31.13
C MET A 1 25.58 8.86 30.54
N THR A 2 25.52 7.54 30.37
CA THR A 2 26.56 6.49 30.55
C THR A 2 26.22 5.29 29.64
N LYS A 3 27.22 4.61 29.05
CA LYS A 3 27.03 3.30 28.39
C LYS A 3 27.32 2.17 29.38
N LYS A 4 26.47 1.13 29.41
CA LYS A 4 26.77 -0.28 29.71
C LYS A 4 25.53 -1.11 29.32
N ASN A 5 25.66 -2.04 28.39
CA ASN A 5 25.91 -3.48 28.63
C ASN A 5 24.68 -4.20 29.21
N PHE A 6 24.01 -4.99 28.38
CA PHE A 6 23.83 -6.42 28.65
C PHE A 6 24.11 -7.19 27.35
N LYS A 7 24.96 -8.21 27.45
CA LYS A 7 24.98 -9.39 26.59
C LYS A 7 24.22 -10.49 27.35
N ASP A 8 24.29 -11.73 26.84
CA ASP A 8 23.98 -12.96 27.56
C ASP A 8 22.49 -13.36 27.52
N GLU A 9 22.10 -13.99 26.42
CA GLU A 9 20.98 -14.95 26.36
C GLU A 9 21.19 -15.92 25.16
N GLU A 10 22.37 -16.55 25.11
CA GLU A 10 22.77 -17.54 24.10
C GLU A 10 22.50 -18.98 24.64
N GLU A 11 21.35 -19.19 25.28
CA GLU A 11 21.03 -20.42 26.00
C GLU A 11 19.51 -20.70 26.06
N ASN A 12 18.92 -21.18 24.94
CA ASN A 12 17.57 -21.80 24.93
C ASN A 12 17.24 -22.62 23.66
N GLU A 13 18.23 -23.22 23.00
CA GLU A 13 18.04 -23.99 21.75
C GLU A 13 17.77 -25.50 21.98
N SER A 14 17.29 -25.89 23.17
CA SER A 14 17.30 -27.29 23.65
C SER A 14 15.96 -27.85 24.16
N LEU A 15 14.82 -27.29 23.72
CA LEU A 15 13.47 -27.71 24.18
C LEU A 15 12.47 -28.04 23.05
N LEU A 16 12.92 -28.52 21.89
CA LEU A 16 12.05 -28.79 20.72
C LEU A 16 11.98 -30.23 20.17
N GLU A 17 12.68 -31.21 20.77
CA GLU A 17 12.66 -32.61 20.27
C GLU A 17 11.63 -33.53 20.95
N ALA A 18 10.87 -33.05 21.95
CA ALA A 18 10.10 -33.89 22.86
C ALA A 18 8.63 -34.18 22.46
N TYR A 19 8.22 -34.01 21.19
CA TYR A 19 6.78 -34.06 20.81
C TYR A 19 6.40 -34.92 19.58
N ASN A 20 7.27 -35.82 19.12
CA ASN A 20 6.96 -36.74 18.01
C ASN A 20 7.03 -38.22 18.43
N SER A 21 5.97 -38.73 19.10
CA SER A 21 5.72 -40.17 19.22
C SER A 21 4.24 -40.48 19.46
N ASN A 22 3.75 -41.59 18.90
CA ASN A 22 2.36 -42.07 18.88
C ASN A 22 1.39 -41.14 18.09
N SER A 23 0.54 -41.62 17.18
CA SER A 23 -0.06 -42.96 17.02
C SER A 23 0.05 -43.53 15.58
N ASN A 24 -0.47 -44.74 15.35
CA ASN A 24 -0.23 -45.54 14.14
C ASN A 24 -1.40 -46.51 13.84
N ILE A 25 -1.40 -47.14 12.65
CA ILE A 25 -2.09 -48.41 12.26
C ILE A 25 -3.58 -48.37 11.82
N ASN A 26 -3.86 -49.19 10.78
CA ASN A 26 -5.15 -49.69 10.25
C ASN A 26 -6.05 -48.77 9.39
N SER A 27 -6.75 -49.27 8.35
CA SER A 27 -6.71 -50.59 7.68
C SER A 27 -7.28 -50.54 6.23
N SER A 28 -7.15 -51.64 5.47
CA SER A 28 -7.54 -51.78 4.06
C SER A 28 -8.55 -52.91 3.82
N ASN A 29 -9.48 -52.81 2.83
CA ASN A 29 -9.77 -53.91 1.86
C ASN A 29 -10.95 -53.69 0.84
N ASN A 30 -10.69 -54.06 -0.43
CA ASN A 30 -11.51 -54.79 -1.43
C ASN A 30 -13.03 -54.55 -1.69
N LYS A 31 -13.35 -54.21 -2.95
CA LYS A 31 -14.16 -54.97 -3.98
C LYS A 31 -14.35 -54.05 -5.24
N GLN A 32 -14.32 -54.44 -6.53
CA GLN A 32 -14.96 -55.50 -7.35
C GLN A 32 -16.50 -55.38 -7.43
N SER A 33 -17.21 -55.46 -8.59
CA SER A 33 -16.89 -55.45 -10.04
C SER A 33 -18.23 -55.40 -10.86
N ILE A 34 -18.25 -55.66 -12.19
CA ILE A 34 -19.44 -55.78 -13.10
C ILE A 34 -20.01 -54.39 -13.53
N SER A 35 -20.09 -53.91 -14.79
CA SER A 35 -20.48 -54.38 -16.15
C SER A 35 -22.02 -54.45 -16.37
N THR A 36 -22.67 -54.17 -17.53
CA THR A 36 -22.36 -54.28 -18.97
C THR A 36 -23.24 -53.36 -19.88
N THR A 37 -22.77 -52.98 -21.10
CA THR A 37 -23.55 -52.77 -22.39
C THR A 37 -24.68 -51.69 -22.48
N ASN A 38 -25.08 -51.08 -23.62
CA ASN A 38 -24.57 -51.01 -25.01
C ASN A 38 -25.14 -49.76 -25.77
N ARG A 39 -24.61 -49.50 -26.99
CA ARG A 39 -25.19 -48.89 -28.24
C ARG A 39 -26.65 -48.38 -28.27
N SER A 40 -27.09 -47.43 -29.13
CA SER A 40 -26.54 -46.42 -30.08
C SER A 40 -27.77 -45.70 -30.77
N ASP A 41 -27.76 -44.80 -31.77
CA ASP A 41 -26.78 -44.15 -32.67
C ASP A 41 -27.39 -42.86 -33.33
N GLN A 42 -26.57 -41.96 -33.93
CA GLN A 42 -26.96 -40.88 -34.91
C GLN A 42 -27.95 -39.76 -34.44
N LYS A 43 -28.10 -38.55 -35.05
CA LYS A 43 -27.31 -37.71 -36.00
C LYS A 43 -27.83 -36.24 -35.99
N TYR A 44 -26.96 -35.26 -36.25
CA TYR A 44 -27.22 -33.87 -36.73
C TYR A 44 -28.18 -32.92 -35.94
N GLY A 45 -27.97 -31.59 -36.09
CA GLY A 45 -29.13 -30.65 -36.06
C GLY A 45 -29.12 -29.38 -35.19
N ILE A 46 -28.04 -28.58 -35.17
CA ILE A 46 -28.03 -27.09 -35.13
C ILE A 46 -29.01 -26.31 -34.19
N ASN A 47 -28.44 -25.39 -33.39
CA ASN A 47 -29.08 -24.24 -32.69
C ASN A 47 -30.14 -24.51 -31.58
N ASN A 48 -29.71 -24.44 -30.31
CA ASN A 48 -30.41 -23.70 -29.24
C ASN A 48 -29.58 -23.64 -27.93
N ALA A 49 -28.76 -22.60 -27.74
CA ALA A 49 -27.86 -22.49 -26.57
C ALA A 49 -28.35 -21.57 -25.43
N ASN A 50 -29.37 -20.73 -25.67
CA ASN A 50 -29.80 -19.66 -24.74
C ASN A 50 -31.10 -19.96 -23.96
N LYS A 51 -31.51 -21.23 -23.82
CA LYS A 51 -32.82 -21.56 -23.22
C LYS A 51 -32.86 -22.76 -22.24
N GLN A 52 -31.71 -23.22 -21.74
CA GLN A 52 -31.62 -24.43 -20.90
C GLN A 52 -31.03 -24.23 -19.50
N PHE A 53 -30.61 -23.01 -19.13
CA PHE A 53 -30.01 -22.72 -17.82
C PHE A 53 -30.96 -22.18 -16.74
N SER A 54 -32.26 -22.02 -17.05
CA SER A 54 -33.23 -21.34 -16.19
C SER A 54 -34.33 -22.24 -15.58
N LEU A 55 -34.18 -23.57 -15.63
CA LEU A 55 -35.27 -24.51 -15.30
C LEU A 55 -34.95 -25.65 -14.31
N ASN A 56 -33.70 -25.89 -13.93
CA ASN A 56 -33.37 -26.97 -12.98
C ASN A 56 -33.41 -26.56 -11.50
N ASN A 57 -33.16 -25.29 -11.14
CA ASN A 57 -33.04 -24.86 -9.73
C ASN A 57 -34.38 -24.44 -9.10
N LYS A 58 -35.47 -25.19 -9.35
CA LYS A 58 -36.75 -25.07 -8.63
C LYS A 58 -37.45 -26.43 -8.46
N LYS A 59 -36.93 -27.24 -7.52
CA LYS A 59 -37.68 -28.30 -6.84
C LYS A 59 -37.06 -28.61 -5.47
N SER A 60 -37.92 -29.03 -4.53
CA SER A 60 -37.59 -29.57 -3.20
C SER A 60 -36.46 -28.88 -2.42
N ILE A 61 -36.85 -27.89 -1.61
CA ILE A 61 -36.43 -27.92 -0.21
C ILE A 61 -37.35 -28.94 0.48
N ASN A 62 -36.76 -29.97 1.07
CA ASN A 62 -37.29 -30.78 2.17
C ASN A 62 -36.06 -31.49 2.79
N GLY A 63 -36.03 -31.64 4.11
CA GLY A 63 -34.79 -32.00 4.81
C GLY A 63 -34.49 -33.50 4.79
N GLU A 64 -33.34 -33.85 4.23
CA GLU A 64 -32.50 -35.01 4.54
C GLU A 64 -31.05 -34.50 4.44
N ASP A 65 -30.17 -34.90 5.37
CA ASP A 65 -28.77 -34.49 5.35
C ASP A 65 -28.03 -35.19 4.20
N ILE A 66 -27.31 -34.42 3.38
CA ILE A 66 -26.55 -34.93 2.24
C ILE A 66 -25.09 -35.09 2.67
N ASP A 67 -24.62 -36.34 2.78
CA ASP A 67 -23.22 -36.64 3.08
C ASP A 67 -22.28 -36.06 2.01
N GLU A 68 -21.45 -35.10 2.40
CA GLU A 68 -20.53 -34.42 1.47
C GLU A 68 -19.50 -35.38 0.84
N GLU A 69 -19.22 -36.53 1.46
CA GLU A 69 -18.24 -37.50 0.94
C GLU A 69 -18.72 -38.22 -0.33
N GLU A 70 -20.02 -38.50 -0.49
CA GLU A 70 -20.53 -39.22 -1.67
C GLU A 70 -20.50 -38.31 -2.92
N LEU A 71 -20.86 -37.03 -2.75
CA LEU A 71 -20.83 -36.04 -3.83
C LEU A 71 -19.40 -35.72 -4.32
N VAL A 72 -18.38 -35.95 -3.49
CA VAL A 72 -16.97 -35.70 -3.81
C VAL A 72 -16.40 -36.76 -4.76
N GLN A 73 -16.81 -38.02 -4.69
CA GLN A 73 -16.18 -39.09 -5.47
C GLN A 73 -16.50 -39.02 -6.97
N ASP A 74 -17.75 -38.73 -7.35
CA ASP A 74 -18.23 -38.89 -8.73
C ASP A 74 -17.68 -37.82 -9.71
N THR A 75 -17.10 -36.73 -9.19
CA THR A 75 -16.54 -35.64 -10.02
C THR A 75 -15.13 -35.93 -10.59
N LEU A 76 -14.54 -37.09 -10.29
CA LEU A 76 -13.13 -37.37 -10.58
C LEU A 76 -12.80 -37.73 -12.05
N PHE A 77 -13.78 -38.11 -12.88
CA PHE A 77 -13.52 -38.63 -14.23
C PHE A 77 -14.40 -38.02 -15.34
N PHE A 78 -13.87 -37.02 -16.05
CA PHE A 78 -14.07 -36.97 -17.51
C PHE A 78 -12.79 -36.60 -18.27
N LYS A 79 -12.32 -37.54 -19.11
CA LYS A 79 -11.13 -37.36 -19.95
C LYS A 79 -11.47 -36.54 -21.21
N PHE A 80 -10.92 -35.32 -21.31
CA PHE A 80 -10.23 -34.92 -22.54
C PHE A 80 -8.73 -34.98 -22.30
N LYS A 81 -8.20 -36.21 -22.35
CA LYS A 81 -6.78 -36.53 -22.15
C LYS A 81 -6.17 -36.82 -23.52
N LEU A 82 -5.09 -36.11 -23.86
CA LEU A 82 -3.91 -36.80 -24.39
C LEU A 82 -3.62 -37.94 -23.41
N ASP A 83 -3.80 -39.18 -23.90
CA ASP A 83 -3.94 -40.34 -23.03
C ASP A 83 -2.68 -40.58 -22.19
N ASN A 84 -2.78 -41.29 -21.06
CA ASN A 84 -1.61 -41.62 -20.25
C ASN A 84 -0.52 -42.30 -21.09
N LYS A 85 -0.89 -43.14 -22.06
CA LYS A 85 0.07 -43.77 -23.00
C LYS A 85 0.77 -42.71 -23.86
N GLN A 86 0.02 -41.82 -24.53
CA GLN A 86 0.57 -40.72 -25.35
C GLN A 86 1.44 -39.74 -24.55
N ARG A 87 1.02 -39.40 -23.32
CA ARG A 87 1.73 -38.46 -22.44
C ARG A 87 3.05 -39.05 -21.97
N ASN A 88 3.07 -40.34 -21.66
CA ASN A 88 4.31 -41.06 -21.35
C ASN A 88 5.17 -41.25 -22.61
N SER A 89 4.60 -41.52 -23.78
CA SER A 89 5.35 -41.56 -25.06
C SER A 89 6.02 -40.24 -25.39
N ILE A 90 5.38 -39.10 -25.14
CA ILE A 90 6.00 -37.77 -25.31
C ILE A 90 7.13 -37.57 -24.30
N ARG A 91 6.93 -37.95 -23.02
CA ARG A 91 7.99 -37.85 -21.99
C ARG A 91 9.19 -38.75 -22.31
N LEU A 92 8.94 -39.97 -22.80
CA LEU A 92 9.95 -40.93 -23.24
C LEU A 92 10.68 -40.46 -24.50
N PHE A 93 9.96 -39.90 -25.48
CA PHE A 93 10.57 -39.32 -26.69
C PHE A 93 11.51 -38.16 -26.34
N VAL A 94 11.10 -37.26 -25.43
CA VAL A 94 11.96 -36.18 -24.94
C VAL A 94 13.18 -36.73 -24.17
N GLN A 95 13.02 -37.79 -23.37
CA GLN A 95 14.14 -38.46 -22.69
C GLN A 95 15.13 -39.10 -23.68
N ILE A 96 14.64 -39.81 -24.71
CA ILE A 96 15.46 -40.44 -25.75
C ILE A 96 16.21 -39.36 -26.55
N VAL A 97 15.52 -38.30 -27.01
CA VAL A 97 16.17 -37.20 -27.75
C VAL A 97 17.24 -36.52 -26.89
N SER A 98 16.98 -36.31 -25.59
CA SER A 98 17.96 -35.72 -24.67
C SER A 98 19.19 -36.63 -24.48
N LEU A 99 18.99 -37.94 -24.39
CA LEU A 99 20.09 -38.92 -24.32
C LEU A 99 20.90 -39.00 -25.62
N VAL A 100 20.27 -38.92 -26.79
CA VAL A 100 20.97 -38.88 -28.08
C VAL A 100 21.82 -37.61 -28.21
N ILE A 101 21.29 -36.46 -27.77
CA ILE A 101 22.06 -35.20 -27.73
C ILE A 101 23.26 -35.32 -26.78
N LEU A 102 23.08 -35.87 -25.57
CA LEU A 102 24.15 -36.09 -24.60
C LEU A 102 25.23 -37.07 -25.13
N ALA A 103 24.83 -38.14 -25.82
CA ALA A 103 25.74 -39.08 -26.43
C ALA A 103 26.54 -38.46 -27.59
N GLY A 104 25.88 -37.71 -28.48
CA GLY A 104 26.56 -36.92 -29.53
C GLY A 104 27.52 -35.87 -28.95
N TYR A 105 27.19 -35.32 -27.79
CA TYR A 105 28.05 -34.40 -27.05
C TYR A 105 29.32 -35.07 -26.51
N LEU A 106 29.19 -36.24 -25.87
CA LEU A 106 30.32 -37.05 -25.40
C LEU A 106 31.21 -37.53 -26.57
N ILE A 107 30.62 -37.91 -27.70
CA ILE A 107 31.36 -38.25 -28.93
C ILE A 107 32.12 -37.02 -29.45
N SER A 108 31.53 -35.83 -29.39
CA SER A 108 32.17 -34.58 -29.80
C SER A 108 33.38 -34.23 -28.92
N ILE A 109 33.28 -34.46 -27.60
CA ILE A 109 34.40 -34.32 -26.66
C ILE A 109 35.54 -35.28 -27.04
N ASN A 110 35.22 -36.56 -27.28
CA ASN A 110 36.22 -37.57 -27.62
C ASN A 110 36.89 -37.29 -28.98
N ALA A 111 36.12 -36.84 -29.98
CA ALA A 111 36.66 -36.42 -31.27
C ALA A 111 37.59 -35.20 -31.16
N LEU A 112 37.25 -34.23 -30.30
CA LEU A 112 38.11 -33.07 -30.02
C LEU A 112 39.42 -33.50 -29.35
N TYR A 113 39.33 -34.36 -28.32
CA TYR A 113 40.48 -34.92 -27.60
C TYR A 113 41.42 -35.73 -28.51
N PHE A 114 40.85 -36.52 -29.43
CA PHE A 114 41.61 -37.26 -30.44
C PHE A 114 42.28 -36.31 -31.46
N SER A 115 41.56 -35.26 -31.91
CA SER A 115 42.09 -34.23 -32.80
C SER A 115 43.23 -33.42 -32.18
N THR A 116 43.21 -33.17 -30.87
CA THR A 116 44.34 -32.56 -30.15
C THR A 116 45.51 -33.53 -29.95
N SER A 117 45.23 -34.81 -29.66
CA SER A 117 46.26 -35.85 -29.47
C SER A 117 47.05 -36.16 -30.75
N ALA A 118 46.41 -36.03 -31.92
CA ALA A 118 47.08 -36.18 -33.21
C ALA A 118 48.00 -34.99 -33.58
N ARG A 119 47.89 -33.85 -32.90
CA ARG A 119 48.65 -32.60 -33.22
C ARG A 119 49.98 -32.45 -32.47
N SER A 120 50.39 -33.44 -31.69
CA SER A 120 51.68 -33.46 -30.97
C SER A 120 52.77 -34.31 -31.64
N ILE A 121 52.53 -34.82 -32.86
CA ILE A 121 53.43 -35.78 -33.54
C ILE A 121 53.99 -35.19 -34.87
N ILE A 122 54.50 -33.96 -34.83
CA ILE A 122 55.28 -33.36 -35.94
C ILE A 122 56.52 -32.69 -35.33
N PHE A 123 57.68 -33.28 -35.58
CA PHE A 123 58.99 -32.72 -35.23
C PHE A 123 59.47 -31.75 -36.32
N TYR A 124 60.29 -30.78 -35.93
CA TYR A 124 61.28 -30.14 -36.81
C TYR A 124 62.69 -30.63 -36.41
N PRO A 125 63.65 -30.73 -37.36
CA PRO A 125 65.01 -31.18 -37.08
C PRO A 125 65.86 -30.08 -36.39
N PRO A 126 66.97 -30.45 -35.71
CA PRO A 126 67.86 -29.50 -35.06
C PRO A 126 68.75 -28.75 -36.07
N ILE A 127 69.22 -27.57 -35.67
CA ILE A 127 70.29 -26.82 -36.35
C ILE A 127 71.57 -27.02 -35.53
N ASN A 128 72.63 -27.57 -36.15
CA ASN A 128 73.94 -27.70 -35.52
C ASN A 128 74.72 -26.39 -35.57
N THR A 129 75.42 -26.07 -34.47
CA THR A 129 76.62 -25.22 -34.47
C THR A 129 77.65 -25.84 -33.52
N ASP A 130 78.56 -26.66 -34.05
CA ASP A 130 79.66 -27.30 -33.31
C ASP A 130 80.92 -26.42 -33.30
N SER A 131 81.52 -26.17 -32.13
CA SER A 131 82.98 -25.88 -32.02
C SER A 131 83.56 -26.03 -30.61
N GLY A 132 83.52 -27.24 -30.02
CA GLY A 132 84.44 -27.66 -28.93
C GLY A 132 84.23 -27.05 -27.53
N SER A 133 84.90 -27.55 -26.47
CA SER A 133 85.67 -28.80 -26.36
C SER A 133 85.98 -29.16 -24.89
N VAL A 134 86.36 -30.42 -24.65
CA VAL A 134 86.94 -31.00 -23.41
C VAL A 134 85.95 -31.44 -22.30
N SER A 135 86.27 -32.60 -21.72
CA SER A 135 85.56 -33.43 -20.73
C SER A 135 86.14 -33.21 -19.30
N PRO A 136 85.71 -33.88 -18.18
CA PRO A 136 84.96 -35.14 -18.09
C PRO A 136 83.90 -35.31 -16.96
N THR A 137 83.37 -36.54 -16.92
CA THR A 137 82.66 -37.28 -15.83
C THR A 137 83.43 -37.34 -14.50
N PRO A 138 82.86 -37.76 -13.32
CA PRO A 138 81.76 -38.74 -13.16
C PRO A 138 80.74 -38.55 -12.02
N THR A 139 79.89 -39.57 -11.86
CA THR A 139 78.97 -39.91 -10.74
C THR A 139 79.70 -40.56 -9.54
N PRO A 140 79.03 -40.93 -8.41
CA PRO A 140 77.86 -40.39 -7.70
C PRO A 140 78.10 -40.21 -6.16
N ASN A 141 77.04 -39.90 -5.39
CA ASN A 141 76.93 -40.01 -3.91
C ASN A 141 77.78 -39.00 -3.08
N HIS A 142 77.49 -38.66 -1.81
CA HIS A 142 76.46 -39.08 -0.84
C HIS A 142 76.01 -37.91 0.08
N ILE A 143 75.21 -38.24 1.10
CA ILE A 143 74.54 -37.41 2.11
C ILE A 143 75.50 -36.52 2.95
N THR A 144 75.05 -35.31 3.36
CA THR A 144 75.54 -34.43 4.46
C THR A 144 76.99 -33.90 4.47
N LEU A 145 77.16 -32.56 4.42
CA LEU A 145 77.53 -31.70 5.58
C LEU A 145 77.65 -30.19 5.24
N LEU A 146 77.34 -29.35 6.24
CA LEU A 146 77.75 -27.96 6.57
C LEU A 146 78.22 -26.93 5.50
N GLN A 147 77.61 -25.72 5.59
CA GLN A 147 78.23 -24.36 5.52
C GLN A 147 78.86 -23.88 4.19
N THR A 148 78.97 -22.57 3.88
CA THR A 148 78.37 -21.28 4.32
C THR A 148 78.58 -20.24 3.18
N SER A 149 78.10 -18.98 3.34
CA SER A 149 78.80 -17.71 2.98
C SER A 149 79.53 -17.61 1.61
N THR A 150 79.42 -16.58 0.76
CA THR A 150 79.06 -15.15 0.86
C THR A 150 79.51 -14.54 -0.48
N GLU A 151 78.85 -13.45 -0.95
CA GLU A 151 79.50 -12.22 -1.51
C GLU A 151 80.51 -12.28 -2.70
N SER A 152 80.73 -11.21 -3.49
CA SER A 152 79.90 -10.03 -3.84
C SER A 152 80.58 -9.24 -4.98
N THR A 153 79.78 -8.54 -5.82
CA THR A 153 80.22 -7.41 -6.69
C THR A 153 81.29 -7.76 -7.77
N VAL A 154 81.68 -6.92 -8.76
CA VAL A 154 81.52 -5.48 -9.04
C VAL A 154 81.08 -5.24 -10.51
N THR A 155 80.47 -4.07 -10.73
CA THR A 155 79.92 -3.50 -11.99
C THR A 155 80.87 -3.40 -13.19
N THR A 156 80.29 -3.36 -14.40
CA THR A 156 80.43 -2.21 -15.34
C THR A 156 79.21 -2.11 -16.27
N SER A 157 78.99 -0.94 -16.87
CA SER A 157 77.71 -0.54 -17.49
C SER A 157 77.77 -0.34 -19.01
N SER A 158 76.77 -0.82 -19.76
CA SER A 158 76.44 -0.29 -21.11
C SER A 158 75.06 -0.74 -21.62
N TYR A 159 74.19 0.22 -21.91
CA TYR A 159 72.92 0.15 -22.68
C TYR A 159 71.80 -0.79 -22.20
N ASP A 160 70.58 -0.25 -22.21
CA ASP A 160 69.38 -0.86 -21.65
C ASP A 160 68.73 -1.84 -22.64
N SER A 161 68.41 -3.07 -22.19
CA SER A 161 67.81 -4.11 -23.04
C SER A 161 66.29 -3.98 -23.19
N SER A 162 65.68 -2.91 -22.64
CA SER A 162 64.24 -2.72 -22.52
C SER A 162 63.51 -2.40 -23.83
N GLU A 163 64.18 -1.81 -24.83
CA GLU A 163 63.54 -1.48 -26.12
C GLU A 163 63.39 -2.69 -27.06
N ILE A 164 64.12 -3.79 -26.85
CA ILE A 164 64.12 -4.95 -27.75
C ILE A 164 63.07 -6.00 -27.36
N GLU A 165 62.78 -6.19 -26.06
CA GLU A 165 61.67 -7.09 -25.64
C GLU A 165 60.29 -6.49 -25.96
N ALA A 166 60.16 -5.16 -25.98
CA ALA A 166 58.91 -4.46 -26.26
C ALA A 166 58.30 -4.80 -27.64
N LEU A 167 59.13 -5.19 -28.61
CA LEU A 167 58.68 -5.55 -29.96
C LEU A 167 58.18 -7.01 -30.10
N ASN A 168 58.48 -7.90 -29.14
CA ASN A 168 58.09 -9.31 -29.21
C ASN A 168 56.84 -9.67 -28.38
N GLY A 169 56.32 -8.75 -27.56
CA GLY A 169 55.12 -8.99 -26.72
C GLY A 169 53.78 -9.15 -27.48
N GLY A 170 53.78 -9.14 -28.81
CA GLY A 170 52.58 -9.00 -29.65
C GLY A 170 51.82 -10.28 -30.03
N THR A 171 52.35 -11.49 -29.76
CA THR A 171 51.70 -12.73 -30.24
C THR A 171 50.64 -13.27 -29.27
N PHE A 172 49.38 -12.87 -29.48
CA PHE A 172 48.22 -13.43 -28.78
C PHE A 172 48.12 -14.95 -29.03
N ASN A 173 48.43 -15.76 -28.01
CA ASN A 173 48.68 -17.18 -28.17
C ASN A 173 47.39 -17.98 -28.43
N MET A 174 46.98 -18.07 -29.71
CA MET A 174 45.73 -18.71 -30.18
C MET A 174 45.45 -20.08 -29.55
N LYS A 175 46.50 -20.85 -29.23
CA LYS A 175 46.40 -22.18 -28.64
C LYS A 175 45.63 -22.17 -27.30
N TYR A 176 45.81 -21.12 -26.50
CA TYR A 176 45.09 -20.91 -25.24
C TYR A 176 43.70 -20.30 -25.44
N PHE A 177 43.53 -19.39 -26.42
CA PHE A 177 42.23 -18.79 -26.74
C PHE A 177 41.20 -19.82 -27.18
N PHE A 178 41.58 -20.77 -28.05
CA PHE A 178 40.71 -21.89 -28.41
C PHE A 178 40.44 -22.83 -27.23
N TYR A 179 41.42 -23.08 -26.35
CA TYR A 179 41.26 -23.87 -25.13
C TYR A 179 40.19 -23.27 -24.20
N PHE A 180 40.31 -22.01 -23.81
CA PHE A 180 39.29 -21.32 -23.00
C PHE A 180 37.95 -21.25 -23.72
N SER A 181 37.93 -20.82 -25.00
CA SER A 181 36.67 -20.61 -25.72
C SER A 181 35.84 -21.90 -25.83
N THR A 182 36.49 -23.06 -26.01
CA THR A 182 35.82 -24.38 -26.03
C THR A 182 35.49 -24.89 -24.63
N PHE A 183 36.36 -24.69 -23.63
CA PHE A 183 36.09 -25.08 -22.25
C PHE A 183 34.90 -24.33 -21.65
N ASP A 184 34.72 -23.03 -21.95
CA ASP A 184 33.54 -22.26 -21.54
C ASP A 184 32.23 -22.87 -22.08
N ILE A 185 32.25 -23.28 -23.35
CA ILE A 185 31.10 -23.88 -24.04
C ILE A 185 30.79 -25.26 -23.43
N LEU A 186 31.82 -26.00 -23.04
CA LEU A 186 31.73 -27.26 -22.30
C LEU A 186 31.16 -27.08 -20.89
N LEU A 187 31.58 -26.06 -20.15
CA LEU A 187 31.08 -25.76 -18.82
C LEU A 187 29.61 -25.33 -18.88
N LEU A 188 29.26 -24.43 -19.81
CA LEU A 188 27.91 -23.89 -19.96
C LEU A 188 26.90 -24.96 -20.40
N SER A 189 27.27 -25.83 -21.35
CA SER A 189 26.40 -26.94 -21.80
C SER A 189 26.24 -28.03 -20.73
N TYR A 190 27.27 -28.27 -19.91
CA TYR A 190 27.18 -29.13 -18.74
C TYR A 190 26.18 -28.58 -17.71
N PHE A 191 26.25 -27.29 -17.38
CA PHE A 191 25.26 -26.64 -16.50
C PHE A 191 23.83 -26.69 -17.06
N ILE A 192 23.65 -26.47 -18.38
CA ILE A 192 22.34 -26.62 -19.04
C ILE A 192 21.82 -28.05 -18.92
N SER A 193 22.68 -29.05 -19.12
CA SER A 193 22.34 -30.47 -19.00
C SER A 193 21.98 -30.87 -17.57
N LEU A 194 22.70 -30.35 -16.58
CA LEU A 194 22.43 -30.54 -15.15
C LEU A 194 21.06 -29.94 -14.76
N PHE A 195 20.74 -28.74 -15.27
CA PHE A 195 19.43 -28.10 -15.04
C PHE A 195 18.28 -28.84 -15.74
N TRP A 196 18.55 -29.44 -16.90
CA TRP A 196 17.62 -30.35 -17.58
C TRP A 196 17.34 -31.63 -16.79
N LEU A 197 18.33 -32.15 -16.08
CA LEU A 197 18.16 -33.32 -15.20
C LEU A 197 17.23 -32.98 -14.01
N LEU A 198 17.35 -31.78 -13.43
CA LEU A 198 16.43 -31.27 -12.41
C LEU A 198 14.99 -31.06 -12.93
N LEU A 199 14.83 -30.61 -14.18
CA LEU A 199 13.51 -30.44 -14.81
C LEU A 199 12.72 -31.75 -14.93
N ILE A 200 13.38 -32.89 -15.14
CA ILE A 200 12.71 -34.18 -15.39
C ILE A 200 11.84 -34.63 -14.19
N PHE A 201 12.23 -34.24 -12.98
CA PHE A 201 11.60 -34.63 -11.71
C PHE A 201 10.68 -33.55 -11.10
N SER A 202 10.61 -32.34 -11.66
CA SER A 202 9.86 -31.22 -11.08
C SER A 202 8.53 -30.94 -11.80
N ASP A 203 7.44 -30.87 -11.03
CA ASP A 203 6.06 -30.80 -11.56
C ASP A 203 5.39 -29.41 -11.32
N ASN A 204 6.18 -28.42 -10.85
CA ASN A 204 5.75 -27.07 -10.45
C ASN A 204 6.14 -26.01 -11.51
N TYR A 205 5.16 -25.17 -11.88
CA TYR A 205 5.26 -24.11 -12.89
C TYR A 205 6.46 -23.17 -12.71
N ILE A 206 6.84 -22.85 -11.46
CA ILE A 206 7.92 -21.90 -11.18
C ILE A 206 9.27 -22.40 -11.74
N TYR A 207 9.58 -23.69 -11.61
CA TYR A 207 10.82 -24.25 -12.13
C TYR A 207 10.87 -24.27 -13.66
N HIS A 208 9.73 -24.47 -14.33
CA HIS A 208 9.64 -24.34 -15.79
C HIS A 208 9.86 -22.90 -16.26
N VAL A 209 9.36 -21.89 -15.52
CA VAL A 209 9.61 -20.47 -15.82
C VAL A 209 11.10 -20.13 -15.66
N VAL A 210 11.73 -20.56 -14.56
CA VAL A 210 13.16 -20.32 -14.31
C VAL A 210 14.03 -20.99 -15.37
N SER A 211 13.74 -22.26 -15.72
CA SER A 211 14.45 -22.95 -16.81
C SER A 211 14.32 -22.21 -18.14
N TYR A 212 13.13 -21.74 -18.49
CA TYR A 212 12.88 -21.04 -19.75
C TYR A 212 13.70 -19.74 -19.85
N ILE A 213 13.80 -18.99 -18.75
CA ILE A 213 14.64 -17.79 -18.64
C ILE A 213 16.13 -18.15 -18.78
N MET A 214 16.63 -19.13 -18.04
CA MET A 214 18.05 -19.54 -18.10
C MET A 214 18.44 -20.06 -19.50
N THR A 215 17.53 -20.79 -20.17
CA THR A 215 17.72 -21.28 -21.55
C THR A 215 17.80 -20.12 -22.55
N ILE A 216 16.99 -19.07 -22.38
CA ILE A 216 17.05 -17.84 -23.20
C ILE A 216 18.36 -17.08 -22.95
N VAL A 217 18.81 -16.95 -21.70
CA VAL A 217 20.09 -16.27 -21.38
C VAL A 217 21.26 -17.01 -22.04
N ALA A 218 21.28 -18.35 -21.98
CA ALA A 218 22.28 -19.16 -22.66
C ALA A 218 22.23 -19.06 -24.20
N LEU A 219 21.03 -18.99 -24.81
CA LEU A 219 20.88 -18.70 -26.24
C LEU A 219 21.53 -17.36 -26.60
N ILE A 220 21.16 -16.29 -25.90
CA ILE A 220 21.63 -14.93 -26.19
C ILE A 220 23.15 -14.86 -26.06
N TYR A 221 23.72 -15.43 -25.00
CA TYR A 221 25.17 -15.52 -24.81
C TYR A 221 25.86 -16.28 -25.96
N ASN A 222 25.36 -17.46 -26.34
CA ASN A 222 25.96 -18.25 -27.42
C ASN A 222 25.83 -17.58 -28.80
N VAL A 223 24.72 -16.89 -29.09
CA VAL A 223 24.55 -16.11 -30.33
C VAL A 223 25.53 -14.94 -30.38
N ILE A 224 25.71 -14.20 -29.28
CA ILE A 224 26.67 -13.10 -29.19
C ILE A 224 28.11 -13.62 -29.33
N LYS A 225 28.51 -14.67 -28.59
CA LYS A 225 29.85 -15.28 -28.68
C LYS A 225 30.13 -15.84 -30.09
N SER A 226 29.12 -16.44 -30.75
CA SER A 226 29.23 -16.90 -32.14
C SER A 226 29.44 -15.74 -33.12
N TYR A 227 28.67 -14.65 -32.97
CA TYR A 227 28.81 -13.46 -33.80
C TYR A 227 30.21 -12.81 -33.67
N PHE A 228 30.72 -12.65 -32.45
CA PHE A 228 32.08 -12.17 -32.21
C PHE A 228 33.15 -13.10 -32.80
N THR A 229 32.98 -14.42 -32.66
CA THR A 229 33.90 -15.41 -33.24
C THR A 229 33.93 -15.32 -34.78
N ILE A 230 32.76 -15.20 -35.42
CA ILE A 230 32.65 -15.07 -36.88
C ILE A 230 33.27 -13.75 -37.36
N THR A 231 33.02 -12.63 -36.67
CA THR A 231 33.58 -11.32 -37.05
C THR A 231 35.09 -11.25 -36.86
N GLN A 232 35.67 -11.87 -35.82
CA GLN A 232 37.13 -11.99 -35.67
C GLN A 232 37.76 -12.89 -36.73
N ILE A 233 37.14 -14.02 -37.08
CA ILE A 233 37.62 -14.87 -38.19
C ILE A 233 37.60 -14.09 -39.52
N LEU A 234 36.58 -13.26 -39.74
CA LEU A 234 36.48 -12.42 -40.94
C LEU A 234 37.48 -11.24 -40.95
N SER A 235 37.84 -10.65 -39.81
CA SER A 235 38.85 -9.58 -39.76
C SER A 235 40.25 -10.12 -40.04
N ILE A 236 40.64 -11.23 -39.40
CA ILE A 236 41.95 -11.89 -39.62
C ILE A 236 42.14 -12.24 -41.12
N ASN A 237 41.08 -12.73 -41.77
CA ASN A 237 41.11 -13.03 -43.21
C ASN A 237 41.28 -11.77 -44.08
N LYS A 238 40.85 -10.60 -43.60
CA LYS A 238 40.94 -9.33 -44.31
C LYS A 238 42.34 -8.73 -44.18
N ASP A 239 42.92 -8.80 -42.99
CA ASP A 239 44.26 -8.26 -42.70
C ASP A 239 45.35 -9.00 -43.51
N ILE A 240 45.20 -10.32 -43.69
CA ILE A 240 46.06 -11.16 -44.55
C ILE A 240 45.99 -10.77 -46.04
N ILE A 241 44.82 -10.32 -46.52
CA ILE A 241 44.63 -9.87 -47.91
C ILE A 241 45.22 -8.46 -48.11
N THR A 242 45.24 -7.62 -47.08
CA THR A 242 45.84 -6.28 -47.15
C THR A 242 47.36 -6.25 -46.94
N THR A 243 47.96 -7.20 -46.21
CA THR A 243 49.43 -7.31 -46.15
C THR A 243 50.01 -7.86 -47.45
N THR A 244 49.40 -8.91 -48.01
CA THR A 244 49.82 -9.51 -49.30
C THR A 244 49.70 -8.59 -50.53
N SER A 245 49.12 -7.39 -50.39
CA SER A 245 49.01 -6.41 -51.48
C SER A 245 49.94 -5.19 -51.35
N ASN A 246 50.67 -5.02 -50.24
CA ASN A 246 51.53 -3.86 -50.00
C ASN A 246 53.05 -4.13 -50.05
N GLU A 247 53.50 -5.39 -50.04
CA GLU A 247 54.93 -5.76 -50.02
C GLU A 247 55.45 -6.33 -51.36
N ILE A 248 54.93 -5.85 -52.50
CA ILE A 248 55.35 -6.28 -53.85
C ILE A 248 56.06 -5.16 -54.61
N TYR A 249 57.15 -4.61 -54.06
CA TYR A 249 58.19 -3.88 -54.82
C TYR A 249 59.50 -3.75 -54.02
N MET A 250 60.40 -4.74 -54.12
CA MET A 250 61.87 -4.63 -54.26
C MET A 250 62.60 -5.93 -53.85
N GLY A 251 63.39 -6.51 -54.76
CA GLY A 251 64.58 -7.31 -54.44
C GLY A 251 64.44 -8.80 -54.06
N SER A 252 64.88 -9.67 -54.98
CA SER A 252 65.41 -11.04 -54.76
C SER A 252 64.59 -12.09 -53.99
N ASP A 253 64.04 -13.05 -54.75
CA ASP A 253 63.95 -14.49 -54.48
C ASP A 253 63.81 -14.98 -53.03
N SER A 254 62.56 -15.15 -52.57
CA SER A 254 62.23 -15.98 -51.41
C SER A 254 61.23 -17.09 -51.79
N TYR A 255 61.70 -18.33 -51.87
CA TYR A 255 60.83 -19.51 -51.98
C TYR A 255 60.03 -19.68 -50.68
N ILE A 256 58.72 -19.40 -50.70
CA ILE A 256 57.81 -19.72 -49.60
C ILE A 256 57.29 -21.15 -49.79
N PRO A 257 57.50 -22.09 -48.84
CA PRO A 257 56.88 -23.41 -48.90
C PRO A 257 55.37 -23.31 -48.75
N GLU A 258 54.62 -23.88 -49.69
CA GLU A 258 53.15 -23.74 -49.85
C GLU A 258 52.31 -24.48 -48.77
N THR A 259 52.91 -24.85 -47.64
CA THR A 259 52.42 -25.88 -46.70
C THR A 259 52.27 -25.40 -45.26
N SER A 260 51.78 -24.17 -45.06
CA SER A 260 51.27 -23.76 -43.74
C SER A 260 49.92 -24.43 -43.43
N PRO A 261 49.82 -25.34 -42.43
CA PRO A 261 48.59 -26.07 -42.13
C PRO A 261 47.50 -25.20 -41.45
N LEU A 262 47.80 -23.92 -41.17
CA LEU A 262 46.87 -22.99 -40.55
C LEU A 262 45.79 -22.46 -41.51
N LEU A 263 46.10 -22.29 -42.81
CA LEU A 263 45.15 -21.71 -43.77
C LEU A 263 44.26 -22.75 -44.48
N ASN A 264 44.78 -23.94 -44.78
CA ASN A 264 44.16 -24.81 -45.80
C ASN A 264 43.11 -25.81 -45.27
N SER A 265 42.48 -25.51 -44.13
CA SER A 265 41.38 -26.33 -43.58
C SER A 265 40.01 -25.72 -43.89
N LEU A 266 39.65 -25.67 -45.18
CA LEU A 266 38.29 -25.36 -45.66
C LEU A 266 37.23 -26.13 -44.85
N LYS A 267 37.50 -27.42 -44.58
CA LYS A 267 36.66 -28.30 -43.73
C LYS A 267 36.39 -27.76 -42.33
N VAL A 268 37.31 -27.02 -41.69
CA VAL A 268 37.07 -26.44 -40.35
C VAL A 268 36.18 -25.19 -40.46
N ARG A 269 36.39 -24.35 -41.48
CA ARG A 269 35.53 -23.20 -41.77
C ARG A 269 34.11 -23.66 -42.12
N GLU A 270 33.99 -24.68 -42.95
CA GLU A 270 32.73 -25.37 -43.29
C GLU A 270 32.08 -26.00 -42.06
N MET A 271 32.83 -26.71 -41.21
CA MET A 271 32.31 -27.32 -39.99
C MET A 271 31.81 -26.28 -38.98
N ILE A 272 32.48 -25.15 -38.82
CA ILE A 272 32.00 -24.04 -37.98
C ILE A 272 30.72 -23.43 -38.58
N ILE A 273 30.69 -23.18 -39.90
CA ILE A 273 29.51 -22.68 -40.60
C ILE A 273 28.32 -23.65 -40.47
N VAL A 274 28.54 -24.96 -40.59
CA VAL A 274 27.52 -26.00 -40.40
C VAL A 274 27.07 -26.08 -38.95
N ILE A 275 27.96 -26.00 -37.96
CA ILE A 275 27.60 -25.97 -36.52
C ILE A 275 26.71 -24.76 -36.22
N VAL A 276 26.98 -23.59 -36.82
CA VAL A 276 26.14 -22.39 -36.66
C VAL A 276 24.81 -22.52 -37.41
N LEU A 277 24.82 -22.96 -38.67
CA LEU A 277 23.62 -23.11 -39.51
C LEU A 277 22.68 -24.24 -39.08
N VAL A 278 23.19 -25.30 -38.43
CA VAL A 278 22.40 -26.43 -37.93
C VAL A 278 22.06 -26.24 -36.46
N GLY A 279 23.00 -25.72 -35.66
CA GLY A 279 22.82 -25.49 -34.23
C GLY A 279 21.77 -24.44 -33.91
N ILE A 280 21.75 -23.29 -34.63
CA ILE A 280 20.76 -22.23 -34.36
C ILE A 280 19.32 -22.72 -34.62
N PRO A 281 18.96 -23.36 -35.76
CA PRO A 281 17.62 -23.92 -35.96
C PRO A 281 17.24 -25.01 -34.96
N LEU A 282 18.16 -25.91 -34.58
CA LEU A 282 17.91 -26.91 -33.53
C LEU A 282 17.62 -26.24 -32.17
N MET A 283 18.36 -25.19 -31.82
CA MET A 283 18.18 -24.45 -30.58
C MET A 283 16.88 -23.62 -30.57
N VAL A 284 16.45 -23.08 -31.72
CA VAL A 284 15.14 -22.43 -31.89
C VAL A 284 13.99 -23.44 -31.80
N LEU A 285 14.13 -24.62 -32.40
CA LEU A 285 13.17 -25.73 -32.29
C LEU A 285 13.03 -26.22 -30.84
N PHE A 286 14.14 -26.29 -30.11
CA PHE A 286 14.19 -26.61 -28.68
C PHE A 286 13.47 -25.55 -27.83
N LEU A 287 13.64 -24.27 -28.16
CA LEU A 287 12.96 -23.15 -27.49
C LEU A 287 11.45 -23.14 -27.77
N MET A 288 11.02 -23.51 -28.98
CA MET A 288 9.61 -23.77 -29.32
C MET A 288 9.02 -24.92 -28.48
N LEU A 289 9.72 -26.05 -28.36
CA LEU A 289 9.34 -27.16 -27.48
C LEU A 289 9.25 -26.73 -26.00
N HIS A 290 10.17 -25.88 -25.53
CA HIS A 290 10.12 -25.36 -24.17
C HIS A 290 8.97 -24.37 -23.94
N LEU A 291 8.62 -23.55 -24.94
CA LEU A 291 7.43 -22.68 -24.92
C LEU A 291 6.13 -23.51 -24.85
N ILE A 292 6.03 -24.61 -25.59
CA ILE A 292 4.86 -25.51 -25.58
C ILE A 292 4.70 -26.17 -24.20
N THR A 293 5.78 -26.70 -23.61
CA THR A 293 5.73 -27.29 -22.26
C THR A 293 5.38 -26.26 -21.19
N LEU A 294 5.91 -25.03 -21.30
CA LEU A 294 5.56 -23.91 -20.42
C LEU A 294 4.07 -23.52 -20.53
N GLN A 295 3.50 -23.48 -21.74
CA GLN A 295 2.07 -23.22 -21.94
C GLN A 295 1.18 -24.34 -21.36
N LEU A 296 1.60 -25.60 -21.46
CA LEU A 296 0.87 -26.74 -20.87
C LEU A 296 0.90 -26.68 -19.34
N SER A 297 2.07 -26.36 -18.75
CA SER A 297 2.22 -26.17 -17.30
C SER A 297 1.42 -24.96 -16.79
N TYR A 298 1.42 -23.84 -17.53
CA TYR A 298 0.57 -22.68 -17.26
C TYR A 298 -0.93 -23.02 -17.29
N LYS A 299 -1.39 -23.80 -18.27
CA LYS A 299 -2.79 -24.28 -18.34
C LYS A 299 -3.17 -25.18 -17.16
N LYS A 300 -2.23 -25.99 -16.63
CA LYS A 300 -2.40 -26.81 -15.41
C LYS A 300 -2.54 -25.91 -14.17
N HIS A 301 -1.60 -24.99 -13.96
CA HIS A 301 -1.61 -24.04 -12.83
C HIS A 301 -2.83 -23.10 -12.86
N LYS A 302 -3.21 -22.61 -14.04
CA LYS A 302 -4.37 -21.72 -14.19
C LYS A 302 -5.67 -22.41 -13.72
N ARG A 303 -5.90 -23.67 -14.11
CA ARG A 303 -7.08 -24.45 -13.68
C ARG A 303 -7.15 -24.71 -12.17
N LEU A 304 -6.01 -24.90 -11.50
CA LEU A 304 -5.95 -24.99 -10.04
C LEU A 304 -6.37 -23.66 -9.40
N SER A 305 -5.79 -22.55 -9.85
CA SER A 305 -6.11 -21.22 -9.31
C SER A 305 -7.49 -20.68 -9.74
N GLU A 306 -8.15 -21.30 -10.71
CA GLU A 306 -9.55 -21.01 -11.05
C GLU A 306 -10.51 -21.76 -10.13
N LYS A 307 -10.22 -23.03 -9.75
CA LYS A 307 -10.99 -23.76 -8.73
C LYS A 307 -10.96 -23.06 -7.36
N GLU A 308 -9.79 -22.60 -6.91
CA GLU A 308 -9.66 -21.82 -5.66
C GLU A 308 -10.53 -20.56 -5.67
N LYS A 309 -10.60 -19.85 -6.81
CA LYS A 309 -11.36 -18.59 -6.91
C LYS A 309 -12.87 -18.79 -6.91
N GLN A 310 -13.37 -19.90 -7.46
CA GLN A 310 -14.82 -20.16 -7.45
C GLN A 310 -15.33 -20.41 -6.03
N PHE A 311 -14.56 -21.14 -5.21
CA PHE A 311 -14.85 -21.40 -3.80
C PHE A 311 -15.01 -20.10 -2.96
N TYR A 312 -14.12 -19.13 -3.14
CA TYR A 312 -14.16 -17.87 -2.37
C TYR A 312 -15.07 -16.77 -2.93
N ASN A 313 -15.42 -16.80 -4.23
CA ASN A 313 -16.18 -15.70 -4.83
C ASN A 313 -17.69 -15.76 -4.55
N GLN A 314 -18.30 -16.96 -4.47
CA GLN A 314 -19.77 -17.08 -4.36
C GLN A 314 -20.34 -16.38 -3.10
N ALA A 315 -19.65 -16.50 -1.96
CA ALA A 315 -20.03 -15.81 -0.72
C ALA A 315 -19.73 -14.28 -0.72
N ALA A 316 -18.99 -13.77 -1.71
CA ALA A 316 -18.50 -12.39 -1.76
C ALA A 316 -19.19 -11.52 -2.82
N GLU A 317 -19.79 -12.10 -3.86
CA GLU A 317 -20.44 -11.34 -4.94
C GLU A 317 -21.86 -10.86 -4.55
N GLU A 318 -22.65 -11.64 -3.81
CA GLU A 318 -23.97 -11.21 -3.31
C GLU A 318 -23.90 -9.92 -2.46
N LYS A 319 -22.87 -9.78 -1.62
CA LYS A 319 -22.66 -8.57 -0.79
C LYS A 319 -22.06 -7.38 -1.55
N ARG A 320 -21.56 -7.56 -2.78
CA ARG A 320 -20.87 -6.50 -3.55
C ARG A 320 -21.72 -5.83 -4.63
N LEU A 321 -22.79 -6.45 -5.09
CA LEU A 321 -23.62 -5.94 -6.18
C LEU A 321 -24.37 -4.63 -5.84
N ASN A 322 -24.66 -4.37 -4.57
CA ASN A 322 -25.50 -3.26 -4.12
C ASN A 322 -24.79 -1.92 -3.83
N LYS A 323 -23.49 -1.76 -4.09
CA LYS A 323 -22.80 -0.46 -3.85
C LYS A 323 -21.69 -0.13 -4.85
N LYS A 324 -22.06 0.26 -6.07
CA LYS A 324 -21.17 1.00 -6.99
C LYS A 324 -21.05 2.45 -6.52
N VAL A 325 -19.81 2.92 -6.31
CA VAL A 325 -19.52 4.36 -6.13
C VAL A 325 -19.32 4.97 -7.52
N GLU A 326 -20.25 5.80 -7.97
CA GLU A 326 -20.07 6.62 -9.17
C GLU A 326 -19.26 7.88 -8.83
N VAL A 327 -18.23 8.17 -9.63
CA VAL A 327 -17.41 9.37 -9.49
C VAL A 327 -18.20 10.58 -9.99
N LYS A 328 -18.72 11.40 -9.08
CA LYS A 328 -19.47 12.60 -9.43
C LYS A 328 -18.53 13.72 -9.89
N HIS A 329 -18.49 13.97 -11.20
CA HIS A 329 -17.71 15.06 -11.83
C HIS A 329 -17.99 16.47 -11.26
N SER A 330 -19.06 16.67 -10.49
CA SER A 330 -19.39 17.92 -9.79
C SER A 330 -18.26 18.41 -8.87
N ASN A 331 -17.56 17.49 -8.20
CA ASN A 331 -16.81 17.85 -6.99
C ASN A 331 -15.49 18.58 -7.28
N LEU A 332 -14.84 18.30 -8.43
CA LEU A 332 -13.65 19.04 -8.86
C LEU A 332 -13.97 20.53 -9.14
N LYS A 333 -15.11 20.82 -9.77
CA LYS A 333 -15.58 22.20 -10.03
C LYS A 333 -15.80 22.96 -8.71
N ARG A 334 -16.29 22.27 -7.68
CA ARG A 334 -16.54 22.84 -6.34
C ARG A 334 -15.23 23.11 -5.58
N LEU A 335 -14.22 22.25 -5.69
CA LEU A 335 -12.88 22.53 -5.15
C LEU A 335 -12.27 23.80 -5.76
N ILE A 336 -12.40 24.00 -7.08
CA ILE A 336 -11.96 25.21 -7.77
C ILE A 336 -12.77 26.45 -7.34
N GLN A 337 -14.06 26.28 -7.00
CA GLN A 337 -14.88 27.36 -6.46
C GLN A 337 -14.47 27.75 -5.03
N LEU A 338 -14.06 26.79 -4.19
CA LEU A 338 -13.58 27.04 -2.81
C LEU A 338 -12.20 27.72 -2.75
N SER A 339 -11.36 27.53 -3.77
CA SER A 339 -10.03 28.16 -3.89
C SER A 339 -10.04 29.52 -4.62
N ARG A 340 -11.23 30.07 -4.93
CA ARG A 340 -11.38 31.40 -5.56
C ARG A 340 -10.60 32.52 -4.86
N PRO A 341 -10.59 32.64 -3.52
CA PRO A 341 -9.83 33.70 -2.85
C PRO A 341 -8.30 33.59 -3.00
N GLU A 342 -7.79 32.39 -3.28
CA GLU A 342 -6.36 32.14 -3.50
C GLU A 342 -5.93 32.35 -4.96
N LEU A 343 -6.87 32.55 -5.90
CA LEU A 343 -6.57 32.69 -7.33
C LEU A 343 -5.49 33.75 -7.65
N PRO A 344 -5.44 34.96 -7.03
CA PRO A 344 -4.37 35.91 -7.32
C PRO A 344 -2.96 35.37 -6.98
N ILE A 345 -2.85 34.62 -5.89
CA ILE A 345 -1.59 33.99 -5.44
C ILE A 345 -1.23 32.84 -6.39
N ILE A 346 -2.21 32.03 -6.78
CA ILE A 346 -2.04 30.92 -7.73
C ILE A 346 -1.64 31.45 -9.12
N LEU A 347 -2.24 32.54 -9.60
CA LEU A 347 -1.88 33.16 -10.89
C LEU A 347 -0.45 33.71 -10.89
N ALA A 348 -0.03 34.40 -9.82
CA ALA A 348 1.36 34.83 -9.67
C ALA A 348 2.33 33.63 -9.63
N ALA A 349 1.95 32.56 -8.93
CA ALA A 349 2.72 31.31 -8.89
C ALA A 349 2.78 30.61 -10.26
N MET A 350 1.74 30.70 -11.08
CA MET A 350 1.67 30.17 -12.45
C MET A 350 2.57 30.96 -13.43
N VAL A 351 2.72 32.27 -13.26
CA VAL A 351 3.70 33.06 -14.02
C VAL A 351 5.12 32.59 -13.70
N ALA A 352 5.46 32.46 -12.41
CA ALA A 352 6.75 31.92 -11.97
C ALA A 352 6.97 30.45 -12.41
N LEU A 353 5.89 29.67 -12.55
CA LEU A 353 5.91 28.32 -13.14
C LEU A 353 6.31 28.34 -14.61
N VAL A 354 5.73 29.22 -15.43
CA VAL A 354 6.11 29.33 -16.85
C VAL A 354 7.59 29.68 -16.98
N PHE A 355 8.09 30.68 -16.26
CA PHE A 355 9.52 31.05 -16.29
C PHE A 355 10.43 29.90 -15.84
N SER A 356 10.15 29.26 -14.70
CA SER A 356 10.97 28.13 -14.21
C SER A 356 10.93 26.92 -15.14
N SER A 357 9.78 26.61 -15.75
CA SER A 357 9.66 25.57 -16.77
C SER A 357 10.47 25.90 -18.02
N LEU A 358 10.40 27.13 -18.54
CA LEU A 358 11.18 27.56 -19.71
C LEU A 358 12.69 27.49 -19.44
N THR A 359 13.17 27.94 -18.28
CA THR A 359 14.60 27.79 -17.92
C THR A 359 15.04 26.33 -17.84
N SER A 360 14.17 25.43 -17.39
CA SER A 360 14.47 23.99 -17.36
C SER A 360 14.47 23.33 -18.75
N LEU A 361 13.74 23.89 -19.72
CA LEU A 361 13.77 23.48 -21.12
C LEU A 361 14.99 24.04 -21.87
N ALA A 362 15.53 25.19 -21.46
CA ALA A 362 16.74 25.74 -22.07
C ALA A 362 18.01 24.96 -21.70
N MET A 363 18.07 24.37 -20.50
CA MET A 363 19.27 23.71 -19.96
C MET A 363 19.90 22.65 -20.91
N PRO A 364 19.16 21.70 -21.52
CA PRO A 364 19.74 20.71 -22.43
C PRO A 364 20.42 21.31 -23.67
N TYR A 365 19.92 22.43 -24.19
CA TYR A 365 20.52 23.13 -25.34
C TYR A 365 21.85 23.79 -24.98
N PHE A 366 21.95 24.43 -23.82
CA PHE A 366 23.20 25.05 -23.37
C PHE A 366 24.28 24.00 -23.03
N PHE A 367 23.89 22.83 -22.47
CA PHE A 367 24.83 21.71 -22.31
C PHE A 367 25.34 21.16 -23.64
N GLY A 368 24.47 20.96 -24.63
CA GLY A 368 24.89 20.55 -25.97
C GLY A 368 25.81 21.58 -26.64
N SER A 369 25.50 22.87 -26.49
CA SER A 369 26.34 23.97 -26.99
C SER A 369 27.76 23.95 -26.40
N ILE A 370 27.88 23.72 -25.09
CA ILE A 370 29.18 23.57 -24.41
C ILE A 370 29.96 22.36 -24.98
N VAL A 371 29.31 21.19 -25.11
CA VAL A 371 29.96 20.00 -25.68
C VAL A 371 30.40 20.23 -27.13
N GLN A 372 29.58 20.89 -27.96
CA GLN A 372 29.93 21.21 -29.35
C GLN A 372 31.15 22.14 -29.45
N VAL A 373 31.24 23.17 -28.60
CA VAL A 373 32.40 24.08 -28.57
C VAL A 373 33.67 23.32 -28.16
N VAL A 374 33.59 22.45 -27.15
CA VAL A 374 34.71 21.61 -26.70
C VAL A 374 35.13 20.59 -27.76
N ALA A 375 34.18 20.02 -28.51
CA ALA A 375 34.43 18.98 -29.51
C ALA A 375 34.88 19.50 -30.89
N THR A 376 34.72 20.80 -31.18
CA THR A 376 35.02 21.34 -32.54
C THR A 376 35.82 22.64 -32.57
N THR A 377 35.64 23.54 -31.61
CA THR A 377 36.20 24.90 -31.71
C THR A 377 37.36 25.15 -30.75
N HIS A 378 37.46 24.38 -29.66
CA HIS A 378 38.44 24.54 -28.57
C HIS A 378 38.59 25.99 -28.05
N SER A 379 37.53 26.80 -28.21
CA SER A 379 37.55 28.24 -27.96
C SER A 379 37.08 28.57 -26.56
N PHE A 380 38.01 29.04 -25.70
CA PHE A 380 37.69 29.50 -24.35
C PHE A 380 36.65 30.63 -24.32
N ASN A 381 36.62 31.52 -25.32
CA ASN A 381 35.65 32.61 -25.36
C ASN A 381 34.22 32.10 -25.61
N ASN A 382 34.06 31.16 -26.55
CA ASN A 382 32.75 30.57 -26.85
C ASN A 382 32.29 29.65 -25.69
N LEU A 383 33.23 28.97 -25.04
CA LEU A 383 32.99 28.17 -23.84
C LEU A 383 32.49 29.06 -22.69
N ASN A 384 33.24 30.12 -22.36
CA ASN A 384 32.89 31.07 -21.31
C ASN A 384 31.52 31.71 -21.54
N SER A 385 31.19 32.11 -22.77
CA SER A 385 29.87 32.68 -23.10
C SER A 385 28.74 31.65 -22.91
N SER A 386 28.96 30.39 -23.31
CA SER A 386 27.97 29.31 -23.17
C SER A 386 27.76 28.92 -21.70
N THR A 387 28.84 28.83 -20.92
CA THR A 387 28.82 28.58 -19.48
C THR A 387 28.15 29.73 -18.71
N LEU A 388 28.44 30.98 -19.05
CA LEU A 388 27.81 32.15 -18.43
C LEU A 388 26.30 32.17 -18.71
N GLY A 389 25.86 31.85 -19.94
CA GLY A 389 24.45 31.69 -20.28
C GLY A 389 23.76 30.61 -19.44
N LEU A 390 24.39 29.45 -19.26
CA LEU A 390 23.88 28.37 -18.41
C LEU A 390 23.77 28.80 -16.93
N VAL A 391 24.77 29.53 -16.40
CA VAL A 391 24.75 30.07 -15.02
C VAL A 391 23.61 31.07 -14.83
N ILE A 392 23.40 31.99 -15.77
CA ILE A 392 22.29 32.95 -15.73
C ILE A 392 20.94 32.22 -15.73
N ILE A 393 20.77 31.22 -16.60
CA ILE A 393 19.56 30.39 -16.69
C ILE A 393 19.32 29.62 -15.37
N PHE A 394 20.37 29.12 -14.72
CA PHE A 394 20.27 28.44 -13.43
C PHE A 394 19.88 29.40 -12.29
N VAL A 395 20.45 30.61 -12.24
CA VAL A 395 20.08 31.63 -11.24
C VAL A 395 18.62 32.05 -11.42
N VAL A 396 18.23 32.46 -12.63
CA VAL A 396 16.86 32.89 -12.95
C VAL A 396 15.86 31.75 -12.72
N GLY A 397 16.18 30.53 -13.16
CA GLY A 397 15.33 29.36 -12.97
C GLY A 397 15.18 28.94 -11.50
N SER A 398 16.22 29.13 -10.69
CA SER A 398 16.18 28.87 -9.24
C SER A 398 15.31 29.89 -8.51
N VAL A 399 15.47 31.19 -8.82
CA VAL A 399 14.61 32.26 -8.25
C VAL A 399 13.15 32.06 -8.65
N ALA A 400 12.87 31.77 -9.92
CA ALA A 400 11.52 31.47 -10.39
C ALA A 400 10.95 30.21 -9.72
N THR A 401 11.77 29.18 -9.49
CA THR A 401 11.35 27.96 -8.78
C THR A 401 11.06 28.22 -7.30
N LEU A 402 11.85 29.08 -6.63
CA LEU A 402 11.63 29.50 -5.25
C LEU A 402 10.30 30.25 -5.12
N VAL A 403 10.10 31.31 -5.92
CA VAL A 403 8.87 32.12 -5.91
C VAL A 403 7.64 31.28 -6.24
N ARG A 404 7.70 30.44 -7.27
CA ARG A 404 6.63 29.47 -7.61
C ARG A 404 6.28 28.61 -6.39
N SER A 405 7.28 27.98 -5.78
CA SER A 405 7.06 27.02 -4.69
C SER A 405 6.47 27.72 -3.46
N TRP A 406 7.05 28.85 -3.04
CA TRP A 406 6.56 29.64 -1.90
C TRP A 406 5.10 30.06 -2.07
N LEU A 407 4.73 30.61 -3.24
CA LEU A 407 3.37 31.06 -3.51
C LEU A 407 2.37 29.88 -3.57
N PHE A 408 2.72 28.75 -4.18
CA PHE A 408 1.85 27.56 -4.19
C PHE A 408 1.67 26.96 -2.78
N TYR A 409 2.72 26.89 -1.95
CA TYR A 409 2.59 26.44 -0.57
C TYR A 409 1.77 27.42 0.29
N LEU A 410 1.95 28.73 0.12
CA LEU A 410 1.18 29.75 0.83
C LEU A 410 -0.32 29.71 0.46
N ALA A 411 -0.64 29.53 -0.81
CA ALA A 411 -2.01 29.29 -1.26
C ALA A 411 -2.59 28.00 -0.63
N GLY A 412 -1.78 26.93 -0.57
CA GLY A 412 -2.15 25.67 0.07
C GLY A 412 -2.54 25.84 1.53
N GLN A 413 -1.69 26.50 2.33
CA GLN A 413 -1.95 26.71 3.76
C GLN A 413 -3.21 27.56 4.03
N LYS A 414 -3.44 28.62 3.25
CA LYS A 414 -4.69 29.41 3.33
C LYS A 414 -5.93 28.56 2.99
N PHE A 415 -5.84 27.73 1.97
CA PHE A 415 -6.92 26.87 1.50
C PHE A 415 -7.28 25.76 2.50
N VAL A 416 -6.31 25.03 3.07
CA VAL A 416 -6.61 24.00 4.09
C VAL A 416 -7.12 24.61 5.39
N ALA A 417 -6.63 25.79 5.79
CA ALA A 417 -7.15 26.49 6.96
C ALA A 417 -8.63 26.86 6.80
N ARG A 418 -9.06 27.29 5.59
CA ARG A 418 -10.49 27.49 5.28
C ARG A 418 -11.26 26.17 5.31
N ILE A 419 -10.78 25.13 4.62
CA ILE A 419 -11.47 23.82 4.60
C ILE A 419 -11.64 23.27 6.01
N ARG A 420 -10.60 23.27 6.85
CA ARG A 420 -10.67 22.76 8.23
C ARG A 420 -11.63 23.58 9.10
N ARG A 421 -11.62 24.92 9.01
CA ARG A 421 -12.57 25.78 9.75
C ARG A 421 -14.01 25.49 9.34
N ASN A 422 -14.29 25.50 8.03
CA ASN A 422 -15.63 25.23 7.52
C ASN A 422 -16.08 23.81 7.88
N LEU A 423 -15.20 22.81 7.78
CA LEU A 423 -15.54 21.41 8.03
C LEU A 423 -15.79 21.15 9.50
N PHE A 424 -14.98 21.74 10.40
CA PHE A 424 -15.26 21.70 11.83
C PHE A 424 -16.61 22.36 12.15
N SER A 425 -16.90 23.54 11.58
CA SER A 425 -18.19 24.21 11.73
C SER A 425 -19.36 23.35 11.24
N SER A 426 -19.24 22.69 10.08
CA SER A 426 -20.28 21.79 9.57
C SER A 426 -20.42 20.51 10.38
N ILE A 427 -19.36 20.01 11.03
CA ILE A 427 -19.44 18.83 11.91
C ILE A 427 -20.17 19.17 13.22
N ILE A 428 -19.77 20.23 13.93
CA ILE A 428 -20.37 20.59 15.23
C ILE A 428 -21.83 21.06 15.13
N GLN A 429 -22.32 21.29 13.90
CA GLN A 429 -23.68 21.71 13.60
C GLN A 429 -24.63 20.54 13.24
N GLN A 430 -24.18 19.28 13.31
CA GLN A 430 -25.03 18.11 13.08
C GLN A 430 -25.76 17.68 14.36
N GLU A 431 -26.94 17.07 14.23
CA GLU A 431 -27.70 16.55 15.38
C GLU A 431 -27.06 15.29 16.01
N ILE A 432 -27.39 14.97 17.26
CA ILE A 432 -26.79 13.84 18.01
C ILE A 432 -26.96 12.51 17.27
N GLY A 433 -28.10 12.28 16.62
CA GLY A 433 -28.34 11.10 15.79
C GLY A 433 -27.38 10.89 14.60
N TYR A 434 -26.67 11.93 14.16
CA TYR A 434 -25.55 11.80 13.21
C TYR A 434 -24.30 11.24 13.89
N PHE A 435 -23.97 11.73 15.10
CA PHE A 435 -22.83 11.27 15.87
C PHE A 435 -23.00 9.83 16.36
N ASP A 436 -24.22 9.40 16.71
CA ASP A 436 -24.52 8.00 17.05
C ASP A 436 -24.20 7.02 15.90
N GLN A 437 -24.27 7.48 14.65
CA GLN A 437 -23.99 6.69 13.44
C GLN A 437 -22.53 6.80 12.97
N CYS A 438 -21.77 7.81 13.41
CA CYS A 438 -20.45 8.15 12.89
C CYS A 438 -19.32 7.89 13.90
N ARG A 439 -18.25 7.21 13.49
CA ARG A 439 -17.08 7.02 14.37
C ARG A 439 -16.31 8.34 14.52
N THR A 440 -16.00 8.74 15.76
CA THR A 440 -15.22 9.97 16.05
C THR A 440 -13.88 10.00 15.32
N GLY A 441 -13.18 8.86 15.25
CA GLY A 441 -11.93 8.73 14.50
C GLY A 441 -12.08 8.96 12.99
N GLU A 442 -13.24 8.67 12.41
CA GLU A 442 -13.53 8.97 11.01
C GLU A 442 -13.69 10.48 10.78
N LEU A 443 -14.44 11.17 11.65
CA LEU A 443 -14.60 12.63 11.58
C LEU A 443 -13.25 13.35 11.76
N LEU A 444 -12.41 12.88 12.68
CA LEU A 444 -11.04 13.38 12.87
C LEU A 444 -10.14 13.09 11.67
N SER A 445 -10.29 11.94 11.00
CA SER A 445 -9.57 11.60 9.76
C SER A 445 -10.01 12.47 8.57
N ARG A 446 -11.32 12.74 8.44
CA ARG A 446 -11.87 13.70 7.46
C ARG A 446 -11.29 15.11 7.70
N LEU A 447 -11.25 15.56 8.96
CA LEU A 447 -10.71 16.87 9.33
C LEU A 447 -9.20 17.00 9.11
N SER A 448 -8.42 15.97 9.42
CA SER A 448 -6.94 16.00 9.35
C SER A 448 -6.40 15.57 7.98
N SER A 449 -6.68 14.33 7.58
CA SER A 449 -6.08 13.63 6.44
C SER A 449 -6.73 14.02 5.11
N ASP A 450 -8.06 13.93 5.00
CA ASP A 450 -8.74 14.22 3.72
C ASP A 450 -8.57 15.69 3.29
N SER A 451 -8.62 16.62 4.25
CA SER A 451 -8.34 18.04 3.98
C SER A 451 -6.90 18.28 3.50
N GLN A 452 -5.93 17.49 3.98
CA GLN A 452 -4.53 17.55 3.56
C GLN A 452 -4.32 16.98 2.14
N VAL A 453 -4.98 15.87 1.81
CA VAL A 453 -4.98 15.27 0.46
C VAL A 453 -5.58 16.25 -0.56
N ILE A 454 -6.71 16.88 -0.22
CA ILE A 454 -7.35 17.90 -1.06
C ILE A 454 -6.42 19.12 -1.24
N GLN A 455 -5.80 19.63 -0.17
CA GLN A 455 -4.90 20.78 -0.27
C GLN A 455 -3.71 20.50 -1.18
N ASN A 456 -3.01 19.37 -0.98
CA ASN A 456 -1.88 18.99 -1.83
C ASN A 456 -2.31 18.88 -3.29
N SER A 457 -3.53 18.41 -3.53
CA SER A 457 -4.04 18.16 -4.88
C SER A 457 -4.47 19.44 -5.61
N VAL A 458 -5.14 20.38 -4.93
CA VAL A 458 -5.58 21.67 -5.50
C VAL A 458 -4.41 22.64 -5.71
N THR A 459 -3.26 22.42 -5.06
CA THR A 459 -2.10 23.34 -5.14
C THR A 459 -0.86 22.67 -5.72
N VAL A 460 -0.16 21.83 -4.96
CA VAL A 460 1.12 21.25 -5.36
C VAL A 460 0.99 20.34 -6.58
N ASN A 461 -0.03 19.48 -6.63
CA ASN A 461 -0.19 18.53 -7.75
C ASN A 461 -0.64 19.22 -9.04
N ILE A 462 -1.45 20.28 -8.97
CA ILE A 462 -1.77 21.12 -10.13
C ILE A 462 -0.52 21.88 -10.61
N SER A 463 0.30 22.43 -9.69
CA SER A 463 1.60 23.04 -10.01
C SER A 463 2.54 22.05 -10.72
N MET A 464 2.62 20.81 -10.22
CA MET A 464 3.41 19.75 -10.85
C MET A 464 2.84 19.34 -12.21
N LEU A 465 1.52 19.19 -12.34
CA LEU A 465 0.87 18.84 -13.61
C LEU A 465 1.19 19.86 -14.70
N PHE A 466 0.97 21.16 -14.45
CA PHE A 466 1.30 22.21 -15.42
C PHE A 466 2.80 22.26 -15.75
N ARG A 467 3.69 22.13 -14.76
CA ARG A 467 5.14 22.08 -14.98
C ARG A 467 5.52 20.94 -15.92
N TYR A 468 5.09 19.72 -15.60
CA TYR A 468 5.46 18.54 -16.38
C TYR A 468 4.76 18.51 -17.75
N SER A 469 3.55 19.05 -17.90
CA SER A 469 2.92 19.25 -19.21
C SER A 469 3.73 20.19 -20.10
N ILE A 470 4.20 21.33 -19.57
CA ILE A 470 5.09 22.24 -20.32
C ILE A 470 6.42 21.55 -20.66
N GLN A 471 7.02 20.81 -19.71
CA GLN A 471 8.28 20.09 -19.95
C GLN A 471 8.13 18.97 -20.99
N ILE A 472 7.01 18.23 -21.02
CA ILE A 472 6.72 17.19 -22.02
C ILE A 472 6.53 17.81 -23.41
N ILE A 473 5.63 18.81 -23.53
CA ILE A 473 5.31 19.46 -24.81
C ILE A 473 6.57 20.14 -25.36
N GLY A 474 7.28 20.90 -24.54
CA GLY A 474 8.53 21.56 -24.91
C GLY A 474 9.63 20.57 -25.32
N SER A 475 9.85 19.50 -24.55
CA SER A 475 10.87 18.49 -24.90
C SER A 475 10.54 17.77 -26.19
N ILE A 476 9.26 17.41 -26.44
CA ILE A 476 8.84 16.77 -27.70
C ILE A 476 9.08 17.71 -28.89
N ILE A 477 8.70 18.99 -28.78
CA ILE A 477 8.94 19.98 -29.83
C ILE A 477 10.45 20.13 -30.11
N LEU A 478 11.26 20.28 -29.06
CA LEU A 478 12.71 20.46 -29.19
C LEU A 478 13.42 19.21 -29.73
N LEU A 479 12.96 18.01 -29.37
CA LEU A 479 13.44 16.74 -29.96
C LEU A 479 13.14 16.67 -31.47
N PHE A 480 11.90 17.01 -31.89
CA PHE A 480 11.53 17.03 -33.31
C PHE A 480 12.32 18.06 -34.12
N ILE A 481 12.58 19.25 -33.55
CA ILE A 481 13.44 20.29 -34.15
C ILE A 481 14.89 19.79 -34.27
N THR A 482 15.42 19.12 -33.24
CA THR A 482 16.80 18.61 -33.21
C THR A 482 16.99 17.46 -34.22
N ASN A 483 16.16 16.42 -34.16
CA ASN A 483 16.20 15.30 -35.10
C ASN A 483 14.89 14.50 -35.10
N TRP A 484 14.03 14.72 -36.10
CA TRP A 484 12.75 14.00 -36.23
C TRP A 484 12.90 12.48 -36.40
N ARG A 485 13.98 11.99 -37.03
CA ARG A 485 14.20 10.55 -37.26
C ARG A 485 14.51 9.82 -35.95
N LEU A 486 15.42 10.36 -35.14
CA LEU A 486 15.70 9.87 -33.78
C LEU A 486 14.47 10.02 -32.88
N THR A 487 13.68 11.09 -33.05
CA THR A 487 12.43 11.28 -32.29
C THR A 487 11.41 10.18 -32.57
N LEU A 488 11.20 9.81 -33.84
CA LEU A 488 10.33 8.68 -34.20
C LEU A 488 10.86 7.34 -33.68
N LEU A 489 12.17 7.11 -33.72
CA LEU A 489 12.79 5.91 -33.15
C LEU A 489 12.52 5.79 -31.64
N MET A 490 12.69 6.89 -30.90
CA MET A 490 12.40 6.96 -29.46
C MET A 490 10.90 6.77 -29.18
N LEU A 491 10.02 7.47 -29.91
CA LEU A 491 8.58 7.35 -29.76
C LEU A 491 8.06 5.93 -30.08
N GLY A 492 8.71 5.19 -30.98
CA GLY A 492 8.37 3.78 -31.26
C GLY A 492 8.57 2.83 -30.06
N ILE A 493 9.40 3.21 -29.09
CA ILE A 493 9.68 2.41 -27.89
C ILE A 493 8.61 2.64 -26.81
N VAL A 494 7.99 3.84 -26.78
CA VAL A 494 6.99 4.22 -25.77
C VAL A 494 5.76 3.28 -25.75
N PRO A 495 5.15 2.88 -26.90
CA PRO A 495 4.09 1.87 -26.92
C PRO A 495 4.49 0.53 -26.30
N VAL A 496 5.73 0.07 -26.50
CA VAL A 496 6.21 -1.21 -25.97
C VAL A 496 6.26 -1.18 -24.44
N LEU A 497 6.78 -0.09 -23.87
CA LEU A 497 6.78 0.15 -22.42
C LEU A 497 5.36 0.32 -21.86
N ALA A 498 4.50 1.06 -22.56
CA ALA A 498 3.11 1.29 -22.15
C ALA A 498 2.28 -0.01 -22.13
N ILE A 499 2.41 -0.85 -23.17
CA ILE A 499 1.72 -2.14 -23.27
C ILE A 499 2.16 -3.07 -22.12
N SER A 500 3.47 -3.23 -21.90
CA SER A 500 4.00 -4.01 -20.78
C SER A 500 3.50 -3.50 -19.42
N THR A 501 3.42 -2.18 -19.25
CA THR A 501 2.90 -1.54 -18.04
C THR A 501 1.42 -1.83 -17.82
N VAL A 502 0.58 -1.78 -18.86
CA VAL A 502 -0.87 -2.07 -18.76
C VAL A 502 -1.14 -3.54 -18.46
N PHE A 503 -0.37 -4.47 -19.03
CA PHE A 503 -0.54 -5.90 -18.76
C PHE A 503 -0.03 -6.29 -17.37
N TYR A 504 1.18 -5.89 -16.99
CA TYR A 504 1.77 -6.29 -15.70
C TYR A 504 1.19 -5.49 -14.53
N GLY A 505 0.93 -4.20 -14.71
CA GLY A 505 0.39 -3.31 -13.68
C GLY A 505 -0.98 -3.74 -13.14
N LYS A 506 -1.79 -4.47 -13.93
CA LYS A 506 -3.03 -5.11 -13.45
C LYS A 506 -2.78 -6.11 -12.32
N LYS A 507 -1.71 -6.92 -12.42
CA LYS A 507 -1.32 -7.88 -11.37
C LYS A 507 -0.82 -7.18 -10.12
N ILE A 508 0.02 -6.14 -10.27
CA ILE A 508 0.51 -5.31 -9.16
C ILE A 508 -0.68 -4.64 -8.45
N LYS A 509 -1.63 -4.06 -9.19
CA LYS A 509 -2.84 -3.43 -8.62
C LYS A 509 -3.73 -4.44 -7.86
N GLN A 510 -3.84 -5.68 -8.34
CA GLN A 510 -4.59 -6.73 -7.63
C GLN A 510 -3.91 -7.12 -6.31
N LEU A 511 -2.60 -7.43 -6.36
CA LEU A 511 -1.82 -7.76 -5.16
C LEU A 511 -1.79 -6.60 -4.15
N GLY A 512 -1.66 -5.36 -4.63
CA GLY A 512 -1.70 -4.15 -3.82
C GLY A 512 -3.04 -3.93 -3.12
N LYS A 513 -4.16 -4.28 -3.77
CA LYS A 513 -5.47 -4.30 -3.09
C LYS A 513 -5.50 -5.39 -2.02
N GLN A 514 -5.13 -6.62 -2.34
CA GLN A 514 -5.17 -7.74 -1.38
C GLN A 514 -4.29 -7.47 -0.15
N PHE A 515 -3.14 -6.81 -0.33
CA PHE A 515 -2.27 -6.37 0.76
C PHE A 515 -2.99 -5.38 1.70
N GLN A 516 -3.72 -4.40 1.15
CA GLN A 516 -4.51 -3.44 1.95
C GLN A 516 -5.73 -4.11 2.62
N ASP A 517 -6.41 -5.03 1.93
CA ASP A 517 -7.55 -5.79 2.47
C ASP A 517 -7.13 -6.66 3.68
N GLU A 518 -5.90 -7.20 3.71
CA GLU A 518 -5.32 -7.90 4.88
C GLU A 518 -4.79 -6.94 5.97
N LEU A 519 -4.08 -5.87 5.58
CA LEU A 519 -3.54 -4.87 6.52
C LEU A 519 -4.65 -4.19 7.34
N ALA A 520 -5.85 -4.03 6.78
CA ALA A 520 -7.01 -3.51 7.49
C ALA A 520 -7.44 -4.40 8.68
N LYS A 521 -7.21 -5.72 8.62
CA LYS A 521 -7.56 -6.65 9.72
C LYS A 521 -6.68 -6.40 10.94
N SER A 522 -5.36 -6.49 10.75
CA SER A 522 -4.37 -6.21 11.82
C SER A 522 -4.53 -4.79 12.38
N SER A 523 -4.83 -3.80 11.52
CA SER A 523 -5.14 -2.44 11.96
C SER A 523 -6.37 -2.38 12.89
N THR A 524 -7.42 -3.15 12.59
CA THR A 524 -8.63 -3.25 13.44
C THR A 524 -8.31 -3.91 14.78
N THR A 525 -7.57 -5.02 14.77
CA THR A 525 -7.10 -5.71 15.98
C THR A 525 -6.24 -4.78 16.86
N GLY A 526 -5.38 -3.96 16.25
CA GLY A 526 -4.58 -2.96 16.95
C GLY A 526 -5.40 -1.81 17.55
N GLU A 527 -6.38 -1.28 16.81
CA GLU A 527 -7.30 -0.23 17.28
C GLU A 527 -8.09 -0.70 18.52
N GLU A 528 -8.66 -1.90 18.47
CA GLU A 528 -9.43 -2.50 19.58
C GLU A 528 -8.57 -2.70 20.84
N VAL A 529 -7.36 -3.26 20.69
CA VAL A 529 -6.43 -3.55 21.80
C VAL A 529 -5.90 -2.27 22.45
N ILE A 530 -5.53 -1.25 21.65
CA ILE A 530 -5.01 0.02 22.17
C ILE A 530 -6.13 0.83 22.83
N SER A 531 -7.32 0.89 22.23
CA SER A 531 -8.47 1.59 22.81
C SER A 531 -8.93 0.98 24.14
N ASN A 532 -8.66 -0.32 24.36
CA ASN A 532 -9.05 -1.06 25.57
C ASN A 532 -7.84 -1.49 26.41
N ILE A 533 -6.72 -0.77 26.33
CA ILE A 533 -5.44 -1.18 26.97
C ILE A 533 -5.55 -1.41 28.49
N ARG A 534 -6.44 -0.68 29.19
CA ARG A 534 -6.71 -0.93 30.63
C ARG A 534 -7.28 -2.33 30.87
N THR A 535 -8.21 -2.77 30.04
CA THR A 535 -8.81 -4.12 30.06
C THR A 535 -7.77 -5.19 29.71
N VAL A 536 -6.92 -4.93 28.72
CA VAL A 536 -5.85 -5.87 28.33
C VAL A 536 -4.85 -6.08 29.48
N ARG A 537 -4.51 -5.01 30.21
CA ARG A 537 -3.69 -5.08 31.43
C ARG A 537 -4.42 -5.74 32.60
N SER A 538 -5.68 -5.41 32.87
CA SER A 538 -6.43 -5.92 34.04
C SER A 538 -6.69 -7.42 33.98
N PHE A 539 -6.75 -8.01 32.78
CA PHE A 539 -6.85 -9.46 32.59
C PHE A 539 -5.51 -10.14 32.28
N SER A 540 -4.41 -9.38 32.23
CA SER A 540 -3.05 -9.84 31.84
C SER A 540 -3.07 -10.69 30.56
N LYS A 541 -3.51 -10.09 29.44
CA LYS A 541 -3.67 -10.74 28.12
C LYS A 541 -2.82 -10.10 27.03
N GLU A 542 -1.79 -9.34 27.40
CA GLU A 542 -0.84 -8.70 26.49
C GLU A 542 -0.29 -9.70 25.46
N GLN A 543 0.24 -10.84 25.92
CA GLN A 543 0.81 -11.86 25.03
C GLN A 543 -0.22 -12.40 24.03
N LYS A 544 -1.43 -12.75 24.49
CA LYS A 544 -2.52 -13.24 23.62
C LYS A 544 -2.81 -12.27 22.47
N PHE A 545 -2.78 -10.97 22.74
CA PHE A 545 -3.03 -9.95 21.71
C PHE A 545 -1.79 -9.65 20.85
N ILE A 546 -0.58 -9.79 21.38
CA ILE A 546 0.67 -9.80 20.59
C ILE A 546 0.65 -10.98 19.60
N ASP A 547 0.27 -12.18 20.03
CA ASP A 547 0.18 -13.38 19.19
C ASP A 547 -0.89 -13.23 18.11
N LEU A 548 -2.07 -12.70 18.47
CA LEU A 548 -3.17 -12.45 17.54
C LEU A 548 -2.78 -11.42 16.46
N TYR A 549 -2.21 -10.28 16.87
CA TYR A 549 -1.74 -9.27 15.93
C TYR A 549 -0.60 -9.81 15.03
N SER A 550 0.29 -10.64 15.58
CA SER A 550 1.36 -11.30 14.83
C SER A 550 0.83 -12.30 13.79
N LYS A 551 -0.29 -12.98 14.09
CA LYS A 551 -0.99 -13.83 13.13
C LYS A 551 -1.65 -13.01 12.01
N ASP A 552 -2.35 -11.92 12.36
CA ASP A 552 -3.04 -11.06 11.39
C ASP A 552 -2.05 -10.36 10.44
N ILE A 553 -0.94 -9.81 10.97
CA ILE A 553 0.05 -9.09 10.16
C ILE A 553 0.79 -10.03 9.19
N ASN A 554 0.96 -11.32 9.54
CA ASN A 554 1.59 -12.32 8.66
C ASN A 554 0.79 -12.55 7.36
N GLY A 555 -0.54 -12.43 7.40
CA GLY A 555 -1.39 -12.43 6.20
C GLY A 555 -0.98 -11.32 5.22
N SER A 556 -0.79 -10.10 5.74
CA SER A 556 -0.29 -8.97 4.93
C SER A 556 1.15 -9.20 4.44
N PHE A 557 2.02 -9.83 5.24
CA PHE A 557 3.42 -10.10 4.87
C PHE A 557 3.54 -11.06 3.67
N LEU A 558 2.78 -12.16 3.64
CA LEU A 558 2.83 -13.14 2.54
C LEU A 558 2.38 -12.53 1.19
N ILE A 559 1.36 -11.67 1.22
CA ILE A 559 0.90 -10.93 0.04
C ILE A 559 1.90 -9.81 -0.31
N GLY A 560 2.46 -9.13 0.69
CA GLY A 560 3.51 -8.11 0.56
C GLY A 560 4.77 -8.66 -0.11
N LYS A 561 5.22 -9.87 0.25
CA LYS A 561 6.33 -10.58 -0.40
C LYS A 561 6.04 -10.84 -1.88
N SER A 562 4.82 -11.26 -2.20
CA SER A 562 4.37 -11.49 -3.59
C SER A 562 4.29 -10.20 -4.40
N LEU A 563 3.83 -9.11 -3.78
CA LEU A 563 3.77 -7.76 -4.34
C LEU A 563 5.17 -7.16 -4.56
N ALA A 564 6.10 -7.35 -3.62
CA ALA A 564 7.48 -6.88 -3.70
C ALA A 564 8.23 -7.56 -4.87
N VAL A 565 8.13 -8.89 -5.00
CA VAL A 565 8.71 -9.62 -6.15
C VAL A 565 8.09 -9.15 -7.47
N ALA A 566 6.76 -8.99 -7.53
CA ALA A 566 6.10 -8.49 -8.73
C ALA A 566 6.56 -7.07 -9.13
N THR A 567 6.67 -6.18 -8.14
CA THR A 567 7.07 -4.77 -8.36
C THR A 567 8.55 -4.65 -8.71
N GLY A 568 9.42 -5.44 -8.08
CA GLY A 568 10.85 -5.49 -8.38
C GLY A 568 11.14 -6.03 -9.78
N VAL A 569 10.54 -7.17 -10.15
CA VAL A 569 10.68 -7.74 -11.51
C VAL A 569 10.15 -6.79 -12.57
N PHE A 570 9.00 -6.15 -12.34
CA PHE A 570 8.45 -5.15 -13.26
C PHE A 570 9.40 -3.95 -13.43
N SER A 571 9.88 -3.37 -12.32
CA SER A 571 10.76 -2.21 -12.34
C SER A 571 12.10 -2.52 -13.02
N GLY A 572 12.68 -3.70 -12.76
CA GLY A 572 13.91 -4.15 -13.41
C GLY A 572 13.77 -4.35 -14.92
N ILE A 573 12.66 -4.92 -15.39
CA ILE A 573 12.38 -5.08 -16.83
C ILE A 573 12.18 -3.71 -17.50
N VAL A 574 11.38 -2.81 -16.90
CA VAL A 574 11.15 -1.46 -17.43
C VAL A 574 12.46 -0.66 -17.49
N PHE A 575 13.29 -0.74 -16.44
CA PHE A 575 14.60 -0.10 -16.40
C PHE A 575 15.54 -0.66 -17.48
N LEU A 576 15.64 -1.98 -17.62
CA LEU A 576 16.48 -2.61 -18.65
C LEU A 576 16.07 -2.18 -20.06
N VAL A 577 14.77 -2.19 -20.37
CA VAL A 577 14.27 -1.74 -21.69
C VAL A 577 14.55 -0.25 -21.91
N ALA A 578 14.43 0.59 -20.88
CA ALA A 578 14.78 2.01 -20.97
C ALA A 578 16.28 2.25 -21.19
N GLN A 579 17.18 1.48 -20.56
CA GLN A 579 18.62 1.60 -20.79
C GLN A 579 19.01 1.09 -22.19
N LEU A 580 18.44 -0.03 -22.65
CA LEU A 580 18.65 -0.51 -24.02
C LEU A 580 18.11 0.47 -25.08
N ALA A 581 17.02 1.17 -24.78
CA ALA A 581 16.50 2.25 -25.62
C ALA A 581 17.49 3.43 -25.73
N ILE A 582 18.10 3.85 -24.61
CA ILE A 582 19.15 4.88 -24.62
C ILE A 582 20.35 4.43 -25.44
N VAL A 583 20.84 3.20 -25.24
CA VAL A 583 21.96 2.64 -26.04
C VAL A 583 21.64 2.62 -27.54
N LEU A 584 20.42 2.26 -27.92
CA LEU A 584 19.97 2.27 -29.33
C LEU A 584 19.93 3.69 -29.91
N ILE A 585 19.42 4.67 -29.16
CA ILE A 585 19.39 6.09 -29.56
C ILE A 585 20.81 6.64 -29.69
N VAL A 586 21.70 6.36 -28.73
CA VAL A 586 23.12 6.74 -28.78
C VAL A 586 23.79 6.11 -30.00
N TYR A 587 23.58 4.83 -30.29
CA TYR A 587 24.21 4.14 -31.42
C TYR A 587 23.77 4.71 -32.79
N VAL A 588 22.46 4.94 -32.97
CA VAL A 588 21.91 5.49 -34.23
C VAL A 588 22.24 6.97 -34.37
N GLY A 589 22.32 7.72 -33.27
CA GLY A 589 22.75 9.11 -33.23
C GLY A 589 24.24 9.29 -33.49
N ALA A 590 25.10 8.44 -32.89
CA ALA A 590 26.54 8.46 -33.10
C ALA A 590 26.92 8.16 -34.56
N ARG A 591 26.21 7.23 -35.23
CA ARG A 591 26.31 7.06 -36.68
C ARG A 591 26.00 8.35 -37.42
N GLN A 592 24.88 9.00 -37.12
CA GLN A 592 24.49 10.27 -37.76
C GLN A 592 25.50 11.41 -37.53
N VAL A 593 26.23 11.40 -36.40
CA VAL A 593 27.35 12.32 -36.13
C VAL A 593 28.59 11.98 -36.98
N LEU A 594 28.96 10.70 -37.08
CA LEU A 594 30.06 10.24 -37.96
C LEU A 594 29.76 10.49 -39.45
N ASP A 595 28.50 10.36 -39.85
CA ASP A 595 27.99 10.67 -41.19
C ASP A 595 27.87 12.19 -41.44
N GLY A 596 28.21 13.05 -40.47
CA GLY A 596 28.14 14.51 -40.56
C GLY A 596 26.73 15.12 -40.57
N THR A 597 25.69 14.31 -40.36
CA THR A 597 24.26 14.71 -40.44
C THR A 597 23.67 15.23 -39.12
N LEU A 598 24.44 15.20 -38.02
CA LEU A 598 24.05 15.64 -36.68
C LEU A 598 25.30 16.15 -35.94
N SER A 599 25.21 17.19 -35.12
CA SER A 599 26.36 17.65 -34.33
C SER A 599 26.50 16.89 -32.99
N THR A 600 27.70 16.93 -32.40
CA THR A 600 27.94 16.34 -31.06
C THR A 600 27.12 17.05 -29.98
N GLY A 601 26.88 18.36 -30.14
CA GLY A 601 26.00 19.12 -29.26
C GLY A 601 24.54 18.73 -29.41
N ASP A 602 24.05 18.59 -30.64
CA ASP A 602 22.66 18.21 -30.92
C ASP A 602 22.35 16.82 -30.38
N LEU A 603 23.25 15.85 -30.56
CA LEU A 603 23.11 14.51 -29.96
C LEU A 603 23.10 14.59 -28.42
N THR A 604 23.96 15.42 -27.83
CA THR A 604 23.99 15.64 -26.38
C THR A 604 22.68 16.24 -25.87
N SER A 605 22.18 17.29 -26.51
CA SER A 605 20.89 17.91 -26.19
C SER A 605 19.74 16.93 -26.38
N PHE A 606 19.74 16.13 -27.45
CA PHE A 606 18.72 15.12 -27.71
C PHE A 606 18.61 14.08 -26.58
N LEU A 607 19.75 13.60 -26.07
CA LEU A 607 19.79 12.65 -24.95
C LEU A 607 19.26 13.28 -23.65
N LEU A 608 19.66 14.53 -23.35
CA LEU A 608 19.20 15.27 -22.18
C LEU A 608 17.70 15.61 -22.25
N TYR A 609 17.17 16.00 -23.41
CA TYR A 609 15.73 16.18 -23.63
C TYR A 609 14.97 14.85 -23.50
N THR A 610 15.52 13.74 -24.01
CA THR A 610 14.91 12.41 -23.88
C THR A 610 14.79 11.99 -22.41
N LEU A 611 15.83 12.24 -21.61
CA LEU A 611 15.83 11.99 -20.17
C LEU A 611 14.82 12.91 -19.42
N SER A 612 14.79 14.19 -19.76
CA SER A 612 13.82 15.17 -19.22
C SER A 612 12.37 14.76 -19.50
N LEU A 613 12.09 14.34 -20.73
CA LEU A 613 10.79 13.84 -21.17
C LEU A 613 10.39 12.58 -20.40
N ALA A 614 11.29 11.59 -20.27
CA ALA A 614 11.05 10.35 -19.54
C ALA A 614 10.73 10.60 -18.05
N MET A 615 11.50 11.47 -17.38
CA MET A 615 11.22 11.86 -15.99
C MET A 615 9.87 12.58 -15.86
N SER A 616 9.57 13.52 -16.77
CA SER A 616 8.30 14.28 -16.74
C SER A 616 7.08 13.39 -16.94
N LEU A 617 7.16 12.39 -17.84
CA LEU A 617 6.12 11.38 -18.04
C LEU A 617 5.93 10.51 -16.79
N ALA A 618 7.02 10.07 -16.16
CA ALA A 618 6.97 9.28 -14.92
C ALA A 618 6.30 10.07 -13.77
N PHE A 619 6.61 11.37 -13.62
CA PHE A 619 5.96 12.20 -12.62
C PHE A 619 4.46 12.44 -12.93
N ILE A 620 4.05 12.69 -14.18
CA ILE A 620 2.59 12.77 -14.47
C ILE A 620 1.88 11.45 -14.15
N SER A 621 2.53 10.30 -14.40
CA SER A 621 1.96 9.00 -14.07
C SER A 621 1.76 8.80 -12.56
N SER A 622 2.57 9.42 -11.69
CA SER A 622 2.33 9.37 -10.23
C SER A 622 1.17 10.29 -9.82
N LEU A 623 1.10 11.53 -10.35
CA LEU A 623 0.05 12.50 -10.02
C LEU A 623 -1.37 11.97 -10.22
N MET A 624 -1.61 11.13 -11.23
CA MET A 624 -2.91 10.49 -11.46
C MET A 624 -3.41 9.69 -10.25
N THR A 625 -2.51 9.06 -9.49
CA THR A 625 -2.88 8.32 -8.28
C THR A 625 -3.34 9.27 -7.17
N ASP A 626 -2.70 10.42 -7.02
CA ASP A 626 -3.04 11.39 -5.98
C ASP A 626 -4.30 12.19 -6.30
N PHE A 627 -4.55 12.52 -7.58
CA PHE A 627 -5.85 13.07 -8.01
C PHE A 627 -7.01 12.10 -7.74
N LEU A 628 -6.81 10.77 -7.92
CA LEU A 628 -7.82 9.78 -7.58
C LEU A 628 -8.09 9.68 -6.06
N LYS A 629 -7.04 9.80 -5.22
CA LYS A 629 -7.22 9.94 -3.75
C LYS A 629 -8.04 11.20 -3.42
N ALA A 630 -7.67 12.33 -4.04
CA ALA A 630 -8.30 13.63 -3.79
C ALA A 630 -9.79 13.67 -4.13
N ILE A 631 -10.20 12.98 -5.19
CA ILE A 631 -11.64 12.81 -5.54
C ILE A 631 -12.36 12.13 -4.37
N GLY A 632 -11.91 10.95 -3.94
CA GLY A 632 -12.55 10.21 -2.85
C GLY A 632 -12.50 10.91 -1.48
N SER A 633 -11.44 11.67 -1.20
CA SER A 633 -11.36 12.57 -0.05
C SER A 633 -12.34 13.75 -0.15
N SER A 634 -12.51 14.31 -1.35
CA SER A 634 -13.46 15.41 -1.59
C SER A 634 -14.91 14.95 -1.47
N ASP A 635 -15.23 13.72 -1.89
CA ASP A 635 -16.57 13.16 -1.75
C ASP A 635 -17.00 13.07 -0.28
N ARG A 636 -16.11 12.61 0.62
CA ARG A 636 -16.35 12.55 2.08
C ARG A 636 -16.42 13.92 2.77
N ILE A 637 -15.74 14.93 2.23
CA ILE A 637 -15.80 16.29 2.79
C ILE A 637 -17.04 17.04 2.28
N PHE A 638 -17.41 16.86 1.01
CA PHE A 638 -18.66 17.42 0.47
C PHE A 638 -19.90 16.73 1.04
N GLU A 639 -19.85 15.44 1.37
CA GLU A 639 -20.92 14.75 2.13
C GLU A 639 -21.28 15.47 3.44
N ILE A 640 -20.29 16.06 4.14
CA ILE A 640 -20.52 16.84 5.36
C ILE A 640 -20.91 18.29 5.06
N PHE A 641 -20.29 18.94 4.07
CA PHE A 641 -20.68 20.30 3.67
C PHE A 641 -22.10 20.40 3.11
N ASP A 642 -22.62 19.34 2.51
CA ASP A 642 -23.97 19.28 1.92
C ASP A 642 -25.02 18.70 2.90
N ARG A 643 -24.60 18.22 4.08
CA ARG A 643 -25.52 17.69 5.09
C ARG A 643 -26.17 18.85 5.86
N VAL A 644 -27.38 19.18 5.43
CA VAL A 644 -28.33 19.92 6.28
C VAL A 644 -28.66 19.05 7.49
N PRO A 645 -28.51 19.54 8.73
CA PRO A 645 -28.85 18.77 9.93
C PRO A 645 -30.37 18.55 10.02
N ALA A 646 -30.78 17.45 10.65
CA ALA A 646 -32.21 17.15 10.82
C ALA A 646 -32.89 18.09 11.84
N ILE A 647 -32.10 18.57 12.82
CA ILE A 647 -32.50 19.58 13.80
C ILE A 647 -31.60 20.80 13.56
N ASN A 648 -32.19 21.93 13.21
CA ASN A 648 -31.43 23.18 13.02
C ASN A 648 -30.74 23.58 14.33
N VAL A 649 -29.54 24.16 14.23
CA VAL A 649 -28.75 24.57 15.41
C VAL A 649 -29.29 25.86 16.03
N SER A 650 -29.88 26.73 15.22
CA SER A 650 -30.33 28.07 15.60
C SER A 650 -31.47 28.54 14.71
N GLY A 651 -32.35 29.38 15.25
CA GLY A 651 -33.48 29.97 14.54
C GLY A 651 -34.79 29.24 14.82
N GLY A 652 -35.84 30.02 15.05
CA GLY A 652 -37.14 29.56 15.53
C GLY A 652 -37.82 30.69 16.31
N LYS A 653 -38.84 30.35 17.08
CA LYS A 653 -39.49 31.25 18.05
C LYS A 653 -38.74 31.20 19.38
N GLN A 654 -38.75 32.32 20.10
CA GLN A 654 -38.38 32.40 21.52
C GLN A 654 -39.63 32.87 22.27
N ILE A 655 -39.99 32.22 23.38
CA ILE A 655 -41.18 32.60 24.15
C ILE A 655 -40.81 33.71 25.13
N PRO A 656 -41.43 34.90 25.08
CA PRO A 656 -41.21 35.93 26.08
C PRO A 656 -41.86 35.54 27.41
N ASN A 657 -41.09 35.59 28.50
CA ASN A 657 -41.53 35.23 29.87
C ASN A 657 -42.17 33.83 29.97
N PRO A 658 -41.41 32.75 29.67
CA PRO A 658 -41.93 31.39 29.73
C PRO A 658 -42.39 31.00 31.15
N LEU A 659 -43.32 30.06 31.22
CA LEU A 659 -43.87 29.54 32.47
C LEU A 659 -43.06 28.35 32.98
N GLY A 660 -42.62 27.44 32.10
CA GLY A 660 -41.85 26.27 32.47
C GLY A 660 -42.64 24.95 32.42
N GLU A 661 -43.71 24.87 31.62
CA GLU A 661 -44.53 23.68 31.46
C GLU A 661 -44.13 22.89 30.20
N ILE A 662 -43.95 21.57 30.32
CA ILE A 662 -43.64 20.68 29.19
C ILE A 662 -44.72 19.60 29.08
N GLU A 663 -45.18 19.30 27.87
CA GLU A 663 -46.19 18.28 27.63
C GLU A 663 -45.81 17.40 26.43
N LEU A 664 -45.59 16.12 26.69
CA LEU A 664 -45.30 15.06 25.73
C LEU A 664 -46.62 14.34 25.41
N LYS A 665 -46.99 14.26 24.13
CA LYS A 665 -48.25 13.67 23.65
C LYS A 665 -47.98 12.54 22.66
N ASP A 666 -48.51 11.35 22.95
CA ASP A 666 -48.44 10.12 22.13
C ASP A 666 -47.06 9.81 21.54
N ILE A 667 -46.00 9.98 22.34
CA ILE A 667 -44.62 9.88 21.85
C ILE A 667 -44.24 8.44 21.49
N GLU A 668 -43.86 8.25 20.23
CA GLU A 668 -43.15 7.06 19.75
C GLU A 668 -41.74 7.40 19.29
N PHE A 669 -40.75 6.57 19.64
CA PHE A 669 -39.34 6.83 19.31
C PHE A 669 -38.46 5.57 19.24
N SER A 670 -37.78 5.39 18.11
CA SER A 670 -36.65 4.48 17.90
C SER A 670 -35.37 5.28 17.64
N TYR A 671 -34.25 4.91 18.28
CA TYR A 671 -32.94 5.52 17.98
C TYR A 671 -32.52 5.31 16.50
N PRO A 672 -31.87 6.29 15.84
CA PRO A 672 -31.46 6.18 14.43
C PRO A 672 -30.50 5.03 14.11
N THR A 673 -29.82 4.47 15.12
CA THR A 673 -28.94 3.29 14.99
C THR A 673 -29.69 1.96 15.10
N ARG A 674 -30.94 1.97 15.59
CA ARG A 674 -31.78 0.78 15.84
C ARG A 674 -33.26 1.06 15.49
N PRO A 675 -33.58 1.48 14.26
CA PRO A 675 -34.92 1.97 13.89
C PRO A 675 -36.06 0.96 14.14
N ASN A 676 -35.76 -0.34 14.06
CA ASN A 676 -36.74 -1.42 14.27
C ASN A 676 -37.08 -1.69 15.75
N ASN A 677 -36.44 -1.00 16.71
CA ASN A 677 -36.65 -1.20 18.14
C ASN A 677 -37.25 0.06 18.79
N ASN A 678 -38.59 0.13 18.83
CA ASN A 678 -39.31 1.27 19.39
C ASN A 678 -39.16 1.33 20.92
N VAL A 679 -38.51 2.37 21.41
CA VAL A 679 -38.12 2.57 22.82
C VAL A 679 -39.19 3.29 23.61
N LEU A 680 -39.95 4.21 22.99
CA LEU A 680 -41.14 4.86 23.57
C LEU A 680 -42.36 4.49 22.72
N LYS A 681 -43.52 4.21 23.33
CA LYS A 681 -44.65 3.54 22.66
C LYS A 681 -46.00 4.20 23.01
N GLY A 682 -46.17 5.45 22.62
CA GLY A 682 -47.34 6.27 22.95
C GLY A 682 -47.24 6.88 24.35
N LEU A 683 -46.06 7.41 24.71
CA LEU A 683 -45.84 8.01 26.02
C LEU A 683 -46.50 9.39 26.11
N ASN A 684 -47.29 9.58 27.17
CA ASN A 684 -48.04 10.81 27.45
C ASN A 684 -47.67 11.34 28.84
N LEU A 685 -47.04 12.50 28.94
CA LEU A 685 -46.49 13.05 30.20
C LEU A 685 -46.59 14.58 30.22
N LYS A 686 -47.12 15.14 31.33
CA LYS A 686 -47.27 16.59 31.53
C LYS A 686 -46.51 17.04 32.79
N LEU A 687 -45.46 17.82 32.58
CA LEU A 687 -44.55 18.36 33.60
C LEU A 687 -44.98 19.78 33.94
N LYS A 688 -45.57 19.98 35.13
CA LYS A 688 -46.12 21.27 35.57
C LYS A 688 -45.01 22.20 36.08
N LYS A 689 -45.19 23.51 35.86
CA LYS A 689 -44.31 24.57 36.40
C LYS A 689 -43.97 24.33 37.87
N GLY A 690 -42.68 24.35 38.21
CA GLY A 690 -42.23 24.35 39.62
C GLY A 690 -42.49 23.04 40.36
N THR A 691 -42.70 21.93 39.64
CA THR A 691 -42.92 20.60 40.24
C THR A 691 -41.77 19.64 39.95
N ILE A 692 -41.50 18.76 40.90
CA ILE A 692 -40.52 17.68 40.82
C ILE A 692 -41.22 16.42 40.32
N THR A 693 -40.81 15.93 39.15
CA THR A 693 -41.29 14.68 38.54
C THR A 693 -40.18 13.63 38.58
N ALA A 694 -40.38 12.54 39.32
CA ALA A 694 -39.46 11.43 39.40
C ALA A 694 -39.80 10.34 38.36
N LEU A 695 -38.88 10.05 37.45
CA LEU A 695 -38.98 8.93 36.51
C LEU A 695 -38.32 7.69 37.12
N VAL A 696 -39.10 6.63 37.31
CA VAL A 696 -38.67 5.36 37.91
C VAL A 696 -39.05 4.18 37.02
N GLY A 697 -38.47 3.01 37.26
CA GLY A 697 -38.71 1.81 36.45
C GLY A 697 -37.42 1.07 36.07
N PRO A 698 -37.54 -0.13 35.47
CA PRO A 698 -36.39 -0.98 35.15
C PRO A 698 -35.37 -0.33 34.20
N SER A 699 -34.15 -0.86 34.20
CA SER A 699 -33.14 -0.48 33.19
C SER A 699 -33.63 -0.84 31.79
N GLY A 700 -33.31 0.00 30.79
CA GLY A 700 -33.84 -0.12 29.44
C GLY A 700 -35.31 0.29 29.27
N GLY A 701 -36.04 0.69 30.33
CA GLY A 701 -37.46 1.06 30.26
C GLY A 701 -37.78 2.31 29.43
N GLY A 702 -36.77 3.15 29.11
CA GLY A 702 -36.91 4.37 28.31
C GLY A 702 -36.63 5.69 29.04
N LYS A 703 -36.23 5.65 30.33
CA LYS A 703 -36.09 6.83 31.20
C LYS A 703 -35.22 7.96 30.60
N SER A 704 -33.94 7.73 30.34
CA SER A 704 -33.02 8.74 29.77
C SER A 704 -33.40 9.17 28.34
N THR A 705 -34.12 8.32 27.60
CA THR A 705 -34.70 8.70 26.30
C THR A 705 -35.71 9.85 26.45
N VAL A 706 -36.48 9.91 27.56
CA VAL A 706 -37.40 11.03 27.83
C VAL A 706 -36.64 12.34 28.03
N ILE A 707 -35.50 12.32 28.74
CA ILE A 707 -34.60 13.48 28.86
C ILE A 707 -34.08 13.90 27.48
N ALA A 708 -33.55 12.95 26.69
CA ALA A 708 -33.03 13.24 25.35
C ALA A 708 -34.10 13.76 24.36
N MET A 709 -35.37 13.40 24.55
CA MET A 709 -36.50 14.02 23.83
C MET A 709 -36.76 15.46 24.29
N ILE A 710 -36.70 15.72 25.61
CA ILE A 710 -36.92 17.06 26.20
C ILE A 710 -35.80 18.02 25.80
N GLU A 711 -34.53 17.61 25.80
CA GLU A 711 -33.40 18.40 25.31
C GLU A 711 -33.39 18.57 23.77
N ARG A 712 -34.31 17.91 23.08
CA ARG A 712 -34.40 17.86 21.62
C ARG A 712 -33.08 17.45 20.97
N PHE A 713 -32.44 16.39 21.48
CA PHE A 713 -31.32 15.72 20.79
C PHE A 713 -31.80 14.86 19.62
N TYR A 714 -33.06 14.44 19.68
CA TYR A 714 -33.79 13.78 18.61
C TYR A 714 -35.22 14.34 18.57
N ASP A 715 -35.82 14.39 17.38
CA ASP A 715 -37.27 14.61 17.24
C ASP A 715 -37.98 13.23 17.27
N PRO A 716 -39.19 13.12 17.85
CA PRO A 716 -39.93 11.85 17.95
C PRO A 716 -40.45 11.36 16.59
N ASN A 717 -40.64 10.05 16.44
CA ASN A 717 -41.17 9.43 15.22
C ASN A 717 -42.68 9.67 15.03
N SER A 718 -43.41 9.70 16.14
CA SER A 718 -44.84 10.05 16.20
C SER A 718 -45.12 10.81 17.51
N GLY A 719 -46.24 11.52 17.55
CA GLY A 719 -46.59 12.41 18.65
C GLY A 719 -45.96 13.81 18.56
N SER A 720 -46.13 14.60 19.62
CA SER A 720 -45.64 15.99 19.71
C SER A 720 -45.17 16.33 21.12
N ILE A 721 -44.18 17.21 21.22
CA ILE A 721 -43.65 17.72 22.50
C ILE A 721 -43.81 19.23 22.48
N THR A 722 -44.53 19.76 23.45
CA THR A 722 -44.81 21.20 23.56
C THR A 722 -44.22 21.79 24.83
N PHE A 723 -43.63 22.98 24.72
CA PHE A 723 -43.18 23.80 25.84
C PHE A 723 -44.06 25.06 25.91
N ASP A 724 -44.68 25.30 27.06
CA ASP A 724 -45.73 26.32 27.27
C ASP A 724 -46.81 26.35 26.17
N GLY A 725 -47.12 25.16 25.60
CA GLY A 725 -48.11 24.97 24.52
C GLY A 725 -47.59 25.13 23.08
N VAL A 726 -46.33 25.55 22.87
CA VAL A 726 -45.69 25.65 21.55
C VAL A 726 -44.86 24.39 21.27
N ASP A 727 -44.95 23.79 20.07
CA ASP A 727 -44.13 22.62 19.73
C ASP A 727 -42.63 22.99 19.75
N ILE A 728 -41.81 22.19 20.43
CA ILE A 728 -40.36 22.41 20.53
C ILE A 728 -39.66 22.40 19.17
N LYS A 729 -40.32 21.90 18.12
CA LYS A 729 -39.90 21.96 16.72
C LYS A 729 -39.88 23.38 16.16
N GLU A 730 -40.76 24.26 16.64
CA GLU A 730 -40.82 25.66 16.23
C GLU A 730 -39.88 26.58 17.03
N LEU A 731 -39.36 26.12 18.17
CA LEU A 731 -38.52 26.91 19.06
C LEU A 731 -37.06 26.98 18.58
N ASP A 732 -36.41 28.11 18.84
CA ASP A 732 -34.98 28.32 18.61
C ASP A 732 -34.13 27.43 19.54
N PRO A 733 -33.38 26.42 19.02
CA PRO A 733 -32.75 25.42 19.88
C PRO A 733 -31.57 25.92 20.71
N VAL A 734 -30.99 27.10 20.40
CA VAL A 734 -30.01 27.75 21.28
C VAL A 734 -30.70 28.28 22.53
N TRP A 735 -31.75 29.08 22.34
CA TRP A 735 -32.53 29.65 23.45
C TRP A 735 -33.23 28.57 24.29
N TYR A 736 -33.85 27.57 23.64
CA TYR A 736 -34.57 26.51 24.33
C TYR A 736 -33.65 25.63 25.19
N ARG A 737 -32.44 25.29 24.72
CA ARG A 737 -31.45 24.61 25.57
C ARG A 737 -30.81 25.57 26.59
N GLY A 738 -30.71 26.86 26.29
CA GLY A 738 -30.27 27.89 27.25
C GLY A 738 -31.12 27.94 28.52
N ILE A 739 -32.41 27.62 28.46
CA ILE A 739 -33.29 27.54 29.64
C ILE A 739 -33.38 26.14 30.30
N ILE A 740 -32.63 25.15 29.79
CA ILE A 740 -32.57 23.77 30.30
C ILE A 740 -31.18 23.50 30.89
N GLY A 741 -31.11 23.18 32.18
CA GLY A 741 -29.88 22.67 32.80
C GLY A 741 -29.92 21.15 32.87
N TYR A 742 -28.86 20.51 32.40
CA TYR A 742 -28.72 19.05 32.41
C TYR A 742 -27.53 18.61 33.27
N VAL A 743 -27.77 17.64 34.14
CA VAL A 743 -26.73 16.94 34.92
C VAL A 743 -26.79 15.45 34.59
N SER A 744 -25.76 14.96 33.91
CA SER A 744 -25.63 13.57 33.47
C SER A 744 -25.14 12.63 34.58
N GLN A 745 -25.40 11.33 34.39
CA GLN A 745 -24.93 10.25 35.26
C GLN A 745 -23.39 10.17 35.30
N GLU A 746 -22.75 10.23 34.13
CA GLU A 746 -21.30 10.44 34.03
C GLU A 746 -21.03 11.91 33.62
N PRO A 747 -20.50 12.75 34.52
CA PRO A 747 -20.27 14.18 34.25
C PRO A 747 -19.02 14.38 33.39
N VAL A 748 -19.21 14.84 32.15
CA VAL A 748 -18.10 15.12 31.22
C VAL A 748 -17.57 16.54 31.44
N LEU A 749 -16.28 16.62 31.78
CA LEU A 749 -15.50 17.85 31.83
C LEU A 749 -14.57 17.96 30.62
N PHE A 750 -14.45 19.17 30.08
CA PHE A 750 -13.54 19.48 28.97
C PHE A 750 -12.12 19.71 29.48
N ALA A 751 -11.13 19.51 28.61
CA ALA A 751 -9.74 19.81 28.92
C ALA A 751 -9.54 21.33 29.01
N GLY A 752 -9.41 21.82 30.24
CA GLY A 752 -9.29 23.24 30.61
C GLY A 752 -9.17 23.35 32.13
N SER A 753 -9.34 24.55 32.67
CA SER A 753 -9.42 24.80 34.12
C SER A 753 -10.77 24.37 34.72
N ILE A 754 -10.88 24.41 36.05
CA ILE A 754 -12.18 24.25 36.74
C ILE A 754 -13.09 25.45 36.40
N LYS A 755 -12.52 26.67 36.36
CA LYS A 755 -13.19 27.90 35.96
C LYS A 755 -13.85 27.77 34.59
N ASP A 756 -13.08 27.38 33.56
CA ASP A 756 -13.61 27.17 32.21
C ASP A 756 -14.77 26.17 32.24
N ASN A 757 -14.59 25.07 32.98
CA ASN A 757 -15.58 23.99 33.09
C ASN A 757 -16.89 24.41 33.74
N ILE A 758 -16.90 25.39 34.66
CA ILE A 758 -18.14 25.99 35.20
C ILE A 758 -18.72 26.99 34.18
N THR A 759 -17.86 27.83 33.60
CA THR A 759 -18.23 28.95 32.71
C THR A 759 -18.99 28.50 31.45
N PHE A 760 -18.88 27.24 31.01
CA PHE A 760 -19.74 26.66 29.94
C PHE A 760 -21.25 26.84 30.16
N GLY A 761 -21.73 27.09 31.39
CA GLY A 761 -23.15 27.41 31.63
C GLY A 761 -23.54 28.86 31.29
N ASN A 762 -22.57 29.78 31.28
CA ASN A 762 -22.74 31.20 30.96
C ASN A 762 -21.37 31.85 30.63
N ASP A 763 -21.06 32.00 29.34
CA ASP A 763 -19.80 32.59 28.84
C ASP A 763 -19.52 34.03 29.33
N SER A 764 -20.53 34.73 29.87
CA SER A 764 -20.43 36.11 30.35
C SER A 764 -20.34 36.25 31.87
N ALA A 765 -20.26 35.13 32.61
CA ALA A 765 -20.27 35.15 34.07
C ALA A 765 -19.02 35.80 34.69
N SER A 766 -19.24 36.59 35.73
CA SER A 766 -18.19 37.14 36.58
C SER A 766 -17.55 36.06 37.49
N MET A 767 -16.38 36.36 38.05
CA MET A 767 -15.72 35.44 38.99
C MET A 767 -16.57 35.23 40.25
N ASP A 768 -17.30 36.26 40.71
CA ASP A 768 -18.15 36.19 41.90
C ASP A 768 -19.37 35.28 41.67
N GLU A 769 -19.93 35.28 40.45
CA GLU A 769 -20.98 34.34 40.04
C GLU A 769 -20.44 32.90 39.93
N ILE A 770 -19.21 32.72 39.43
CA ILE A 770 -18.53 31.41 39.36
C ILE A 770 -18.26 30.86 40.78
N ILE A 771 -17.84 31.71 41.71
CA ILE A 771 -17.65 31.34 43.12
C ILE A 771 -19.00 30.99 43.74
N SER A 772 -20.03 31.83 43.62
CA SER A 772 -21.35 31.56 44.22
C SER A 772 -22.04 30.32 43.64
N ALA A 773 -21.83 30.02 42.36
CA ALA A 773 -22.29 28.77 41.75
C ALA A 773 -21.54 27.54 42.31
N ALA A 774 -20.24 27.67 42.58
CA ALA A 774 -19.42 26.62 43.19
C ALA A 774 -19.70 26.44 44.68
N GLU A 775 -20.01 27.49 45.44
CA GLU A 775 -20.45 27.41 46.85
C GLU A 775 -21.75 26.61 46.95
N LYS A 776 -22.78 27.01 46.21
CA LYS A 776 -24.10 26.33 46.19
C LYS A 776 -24.00 24.88 45.71
N ALA A 777 -22.97 24.56 44.92
CA ALA A 777 -22.70 23.21 44.45
C ALA A 777 -21.82 22.36 45.41
N ASN A 778 -21.49 22.86 46.61
CA ASN A 778 -20.52 22.25 47.54
C ASN A 778 -19.14 21.97 46.89
N ALA A 779 -18.76 22.80 45.91
CA ALA A 779 -17.52 22.66 45.16
C ALA A 779 -16.41 23.59 45.66
N HIS A 780 -16.75 24.80 46.12
CA HIS A 780 -15.79 25.87 46.45
C HIS A 780 -14.62 25.39 47.34
N SER A 781 -14.88 24.74 48.49
CA SER A 781 -13.84 24.32 49.43
C SER A 781 -12.78 23.41 48.82
N PHE A 782 -13.18 22.37 48.06
CA PHE A 782 -12.20 21.47 47.43
C PHE A 782 -11.50 22.11 46.23
N ILE A 783 -12.07 23.17 45.66
CA ILE A 783 -11.42 23.95 44.60
C ILE A 783 -10.28 24.78 45.21
N GLU A 784 -10.47 25.39 46.39
CA GLU A 784 -9.42 26.13 47.12
C GLU A 784 -8.29 25.24 47.64
N GLU A 785 -8.55 23.95 47.89
CA GLU A 785 -7.51 22.96 48.26
C GLU A 785 -6.48 22.68 47.14
N PHE A 786 -6.77 23.01 45.88
CA PHE A 786 -5.80 22.87 44.80
C PHE A 786 -4.82 24.06 44.74
N GLU A 787 -3.54 23.77 44.47
CA GLU A 787 -2.45 24.76 44.34
C GLU A 787 -2.74 25.96 43.40
N ASN A 788 -3.65 25.79 42.43
CA ASN A 788 -4.02 26.82 41.44
C ASN A 788 -5.51 27.19 41.53
N GLY A 789 -6.22 26.79 42.59
CA GLY A 789 -7.63 27.12 42.80
C GLY A 789 -8.51 26.75 41.61
N TYR A 790 -9.33 27.72 41.19
CA TYR A 790 -10.21 27.63 40.02
C TYR A 790 -9.46 27.47 38.68
N ASP A 791 -8.21 27.93 38.57
CA ASP A 791 -7.42 27.81 37.33
C ASP A 791 -6.77 26.41 37.17
N THR A 792 -6.98 25.51 38.14
CA THR A 792 -6.49 24.12 38.12
C THR A 792 -6.96 23.35 36.89
N ILE A 793 -6.00 22.91 36.05
CA ILE A 793 -6.29 22.15 34.82
C ILE A 793 -6.73 20.71 35.14
N VAL A 794 -7.97 20.36 34.80
CA VAL A 794 -8.60 19.06 35.14
C VAL A 794 -8.20 17.89 34.22
N GLY A 795 -7.65 18.22 33.04
CA GLY A 795 -7.27 17.25 32.01
C GLY A 795 -8.45 16.69 31.19
N GLU A 796 -8.18 15.82 30.22
CA GLU A 796 -9.22 15.20 29.40
C GLU A 796 -10.24 14.43 30.25
N ARG A 797 -11.54 14.66 30.00
CA ARG A 797 -12.66 14.08 30.77
C ARG A 797 -12.53 14.30 32.30
N GLY A 798 -11.83 15.36 32.70
CA GLY A 798 -11.54 15.67 34.10
C GLY A 798 -10.77 14.57 34.83
N VAL A 799 -9.88 13.81 34.16
CA VAL A 799 -9.23 12.61 34.72
C VAL A 799 -8.48 12.83 36.05
N ARG A 800 -8.16 14.08 36.42
CA ARG A 800 -7.53 14.45 37.69
C ARG A 800 -8.47 14.56 38.89
N LEU A 801 -9.79 14.45 38.70
CA LEU A 801 -10.81 14.64 39.73
C LEU A 801 -11.56 13.34 40.08
N SER A 802 -12.01 13.23 41.33
CA SER A 802 -12.90 12.15 41.78
C SER A 802 -14.30 12.26 41.14
N GLY A 803 -15.09 11.17 41.20
CA GLY A 803 -16.47 11.18 40.70
C GLY A 803 -17.32 12.30 41.31
N GLY A 804 -17.30 12.41 42.65
CA GLY A 804 -18.02 13.47 43.37
C GLY A 804 -17.56 14.88 43.01
N GLN A 805 -16.25 15.10 42.87
CA GLN A 805 -15.71 16.40 42.44
C GLN A 805 -16.20 16.80 41.05
N LYS A 806 -16.24 15.87 40.08
CA LYS A 806 -16.80 16.14 38.75
C LYS A 806 -18.30 16.43 38.80
N GLN A 807 -19.05 15.67 39.62
CA GLN A 807 -20.49 15.86 39.77
C GLN A 807 -20.80 17.26 40.32
N ARG A 808 -20.06 17.71 41.35
CA ARG A 808 -20.22 19.04 41.94
C ARG A 808 -19.84 20.16 40.95
N ILE A 809 -18.83 19.98 40.10
CA ILE A 809 -18.52 20.94 39.02
C ILE A 809 -19.60 20.94 37.92
N ALA A 810 -20.18 19.79 37.56
CA ALA A 810 -21.30 19.72 36.62
C ALA A 810 -22.57 20.39 37.18
N ILE A 811 -22.82 20.26 38.49
CA ILE A 811 -23.90 21.01 39.16
C ILE A 811 -23.60 22.50 39.19
N ALA A 812 -22.36 22.94 39.45
CA ALA A 812 -21.97 24.35 39.37
C ALA A 812 -22.18 24.95 37.95
N ARG A 813 -21.90 24.17 36.89
CA ARG A 813 -22.22 24.52 35.50
C ARG A 813 -23.74 24.70 35.29
N ALA A 814 -24.56 23.83 35.86
CA ALA A 814 -26.02 23.98 35.80
C ALA A 814 -26.54 25.14 36.68
N MET A 815 -25.91 25.42 37.82
CA MET A 815 -26.24 26.56 38.69
C MET A 815 -26.04 27.90 37.97
N ILE A 816 -24.89 28.10 37.31
CA ILE A 816 -24.51 29.39 36.71
C ILE A 816 -25.33 29.73 35.45
N GLN A 817 -25.90 28.71 34.80
CA GLN A 817 -26.87 28.85 33.71
C GLN A 817 -28.25 29.34 34.22
N ASN A 818 -28.56 29.16 35.50
CA ASN A 818 -29.83 29.48 36.15
C ASN A 818 -31.10 29.02 35.37
N PRO A 819 -31.22 27.72 35.03
CA PRO A 819 -32.22 27.20 34.10
C PRO A 819 -33.66 27.20 34.66
N MET A 820 -34.65 27.26 33.78
CA MET A 820 -36.07 27.12 34.16
C MET A 820 -36.49 25.66 34.33
N ILE A 821 -35.90 24.78 33.51
CA ILE A 821 -36.10 23.33 33.54
C ILE A 821 -34.80 22.68 33.98
N LEU A 822 -34.86 21.78 34.96
CA LEU A 822 -33.72 21.01 35.43
C LEU A 822 -33.91 19.53 35.12
N LEU A 823 -32.95 18.93 34.42
CA LEU A 823 -32.95 17.53 34.03
C LEU A 823 -31.78 16.81 34.74
N LEU A 824 -32.11 15.82 35.58
CA LEU A 824 -31.16 15.08 36.40
C LEU A 824 -31.20 13.60 36.04
N ASP A 825 -30.15 13.07 35.40
CA ASP A 825 -30.05 11.65 35.04
C ASP A 825 -29.12 10.91 36.00
N GLU A 826 -29.69 10.15 36.95
CA GLU A 826 -28.97 9.31 37.92
C GLU A 826 -27.79 9.98 38.67
N ALA A 827 -27.85 11.30 38.89
CA ALA A 827 -26.74 12.15 39.34
C ALA A 827 -26.08 11.84 40.71
N THR A 828 -26.42 10.73 41.38
CA THR A 828 -25.73 10.23 42.58
C THR A 828 -25.28 8.76 42.50
N SER A 829 -25.56 8.02 41.42
CA SER A 829 -25.47 6.54 41.43
C SER A 829 -24.05 5.93 41.37
N ALA A 830 -23.00 6.77 41.32
CA ALA A 830 -21.60 6.35 41.19
C ALA A 830 -20.65 7.00 42.23
N LEU A 831 -21.17 7.31 43.43
CA LEU A 831 -20.48 8.09 44.46
C LEU A 831 -20.20 7.30 45.75
N ASP A 832 -19.14 7.68 46.46
CA ASP A 832 -18.94 7.35 47.87
C ASP A 832 -19.95 8.10 48.77
N ALA A 833 -20.16 7.64 50.00
CA ALA A 833 -21.23 8.17 50.87
C ALA A 833 -21.06 9.65 51.26
N GLU A 834 -19.83 10.15 51.38
CA GLU A 834 -19.55 11.56 51.70
C GLU A 834 -19.79 12.45 50.47
N SER A 835 -19.30 12.02 49.30
CA SER A 835 -19.61 12.66 48.02
C SER A 835 -21.11 12.63 47.71
N GLU A 836 -21.82 11.52 47.95
CA GLU A 836 -23.27 11.41 47.73
C GLU A 836 -24.04 12.39 48.62
N TYR A 837 -23.65 12.56 49.89
CA TYR A 837 -24.26 13.55 50.79
C TYR A 837 -24.06 14.99 50.27
N LEU A 838 -22.82 15.38 49.95
CA LEU A 838 -22.49 16.73 49.47
C LEU A 838 -23.11 17.04 48.10
N VAL A 839 -23.18 16.04 47.20
CA VAL A 839 -23.85 16.16 45.90
C VAL A 839 -25.36 16.23 46.08
N LYS A 840 -25.96 15.45 46.99
CA LYS A 840 -27.39 15.52 47.28
C LYS A 840 -27.80 16.90 47.78
N GLN A 841 -27.05 17.50 48.71
CA GLN A 841 -27.30 18.88 49.15
C GLN A 841 -27.29 19.87 47.97
N ALA A 842 -26.30 19.77 47.08
CA ALA A 842 -26.20 20.62 45.89
C ALA A 842 -27.37 20.41 44.91
N ILE A 843 -27.88 19.18 44.80
CA ILE A 843 -29.08 18.82 44.03
C ILE A 843 -30.35 19.41 44.68
N ASP A 844 -30.54 19.20 45.98
CA ASP A 844 -31.68 19.73 46.75
C ASP A 844 -31.71 21.28 46.72
N GLU A 845 -30.55 21.94 46.57
CA GLU A 845 -30.44 23.40 46.41
C GLU A 845 -30.83 23.88 44.99
N ILE A 846 -30.28 23.27 43.92
CA ILE A 846 -30.61 23.69 42.54
C ILE A 846 -32.07 23.40 42.17
N MET A 847 -32.71 22.40 42.79
CA MET A 847 -34.09 21.99 42.49
C MET A 847 -35.16 23.00 42.92
N LYS A 848 -34.83 24.00 43.75
CA LYS A 848 -35.79 25.01 44.24
C LYS A 848 -36.31 25.89 43.10
N ASP A 849 -37.62 26.15 43.11
CA ASP A 849 -38.35 27.05 42.21
C ASP A 849 -38.24 26.74 40.69
N ARG A 850 -37.81 25.52 40.31
CA ARG A 850 -37.66 25.06 38.92
C ARG A 850 -38.62 23.91 38.60
N THR A 851 -38.89 23.69 37.31
CA THR A 851 -39.53 22.45 36.86
C THR A 851 -38.46 21.36 36.77
N VAL A 852 -38.58 20.29 37.56
CA VAL A 852 -37.52 19.27 37.67
C VAL A 852 -38.00 17.92 37.12
N VAL A 853 -37.17 17.30 36.26
CA VAL A 853 -37.28 15.89 35.89
C VAL A 853 -36.06 15.17 36.45
N VAL A 854 -36.29 14.16 37.28
CA VAL A 854 -35.20 13.38 37.90
C VAL A 854 -35.39 11.88 37.64
N ILE A 855 -34.39 11.26 37.04
CA ILE A 855 -34.32 9.80 36.90
C ILE A 855 -33.74 9.25 38.19
N ALA A 856 -34.60 8.61 38.97
CA ALA A 856 -34.30 8.28 40.36
C ALA A 856 -34.13 6.77 40.56
N HIS A 857 -32.95 6.37 41.05
CA HIS A 857 -32.66 5.03 41.56
C HIS A 857 -32.45 4.98 43.08
N ARG A 858 -32.54 6.12 43.78
CA ARG A 858 -32.56 6.22 45.24
C ARG A 858 -33.96 6.59 45.72
N LEU A 859 -34.51 5.81 46.65
CA LEU A 859 -35.84 6.02 47.26
C LEU A 859 -36.02 7.44 47.83
N SER A 860 -34.98 7.99 48.46
CA SER A 860 -34.96 9.33 49.07
C SER A 860 -35.31 10.47 48.10
N THR A 861 -34.92 10.35 46.82
CA THR A 861 -35.25 11.33 45.77
C THR A 861 -36.69 11.18 45.29
N VAL A 862 -37.26 9.97 45.34
CA VAL A 862 -38.62 9.68 44.87
C VAL A 862 -39.68 10.10 45.91
N ILE A 863 -39.39 9.92 47.20
CA ILE A 863 -40.30 10.28 48.31
C ILE A 863 -40.70 11.77 48.29
N ASN A 864 -39.77 12.64 47.88
CA ASN A 864 -39.95 14.10 47.85
C ASN A 864 -40.56 14.61 46.53
N ALA A 865 -40.80 13.75 45.53
CA ALA A 865 -41.33 14.17 44.24
C ALA A 865 -42.84 14.48 44.30
N ASN A 866 -43.27 15.56 43.63
CA ASN A 866 -44.69 15.90 43.50
C ASN A 866 -45.45 14.90 42.62
N THR A 867 -44.75 14.23 41.70
CA THR A 867 -45.30 13.16 40.88
C THR A 867 -44.22 12.13 40.57
N VAL A 868 -44.57 10.86 40.68
CA VAL A 868 -43.74 9.70 40.36
C VAL A 868 -44.35 9.05 39.12
N VAL A 869 -43.51 8.70 38.16
CA VAL A 869 -43.91 8.13 36.86
C VAL A 869 -43.15 6.82 36.65
N VAL A 870 -43.87 5.71 36.62
CA VAL A 870 -43.30 4.37 36.41
C VAL A 870 -43.26 4.08 34.91
N ILE A 871 -42.07 4.11 34.31
CA ILE A 871 -41.86 3.81 32.89
C ILE A 871 -41.35 2.38 32.73
N ASN A 872 -42.13 1.54 32.05
CA ASN A 872 -41.77 0.16 31.71
C ASN A 872 -41.99 -0.12 30.22
N GLN A 873 -41.05 -0.82 29.59
CA GLN A 873 -41.06 -1.19 28.16
C GLN A 873 -41.44 -0.06 27.18
N GLY A 874 -41.18 1.22 27.51
CA GLY A 874 -41.54 2.38 26.69
C GLY A 874 -42.92 2.98 26.92
N LYS A 875 -43.66 2.53 27.94
CA LYS A 875 -44.97 3.07 28.36
C LYS A 875 -44.94 3.50 29.83
N ILE A 876 -45.87 4.35 30.21
CA ILE A 876 -46.16 4.65 31.61
C ILE A 876 -47.16 3.59 32.10
N GLU A 877 -46.80 2.85 33.14
CA GLU A 877 -47.70 1.88 33.80
C GLU A 877 -48.48 2.55 34.93
N GLU A 878 -47.82 3.38 35.73
CA GLU A 878 -48.38 4.04 36.90
C GLU A 878 -47.89 5.49 37.00
N MET A 879 -48.76 6.38 37.49
CA MET A 879 -48.43 7.78 37.75
C MET A 879 -49.23 8.29 38.96
N GLY A 880 -48.56 8.94 39.92
CA GLY A 880 -49.18 9.46 41.14
C GLY A 880 -48.14 9.98 42.13
N THR A 881 -48.54 10.37 43.33
CA THR A 881 -47.59 10.65 44.43
C THR A 881 -47.00 9.35 44.99
N HIS A 882 -45.84 9.44 45.66
CA HIS A 882 -45.22 8.30 46.36
C HIS A 882 -46.21 7.53 47.25
N LYS A 883 -47.09 8.24 47.97
CA LYS A 883 -48.08 7.63 48.90
C LYS A 883 -49.21 6.90 48.15
N GLU A 884 -49.71 7.47 47.06
CA GLU A 884 -50.77 6.84 46.26
C GLU A 884 -50.27 5.55 45.59
N LEU A 885 -49.07 5.59 45.01
CA LEU A 885 -48.48 4.42 44.35
C LEU A 885 -48.01 3.34 45.33
N LEU A 886 -47.53 3.71 46.52
CA LEU A 886 -47.14 2.74 47.56
C LEU A 886 -48.36 2.01 48.16
N ASN A 887 -49.53 2.64 48.16
CA ASN A 887 -50.79 2.05 48.63
C ASN A 887 -51.41 1.02 47.64
N ASN A 888 -50.84 0.85 46.44
CA ASN A 888 -51.23 -0.20 45.49
C ASN A 888 -50.35 -1.45 45.66
N PRO A 889 -50.76 -2.50 46.41
CA PRO A 889 -49.89 -3.64 46.72
C PRO A 889 -49.50 -4.47 45.49
N ASP A 890 -50.36 -4.52 44.48
CA ASP A 890 -50.11 -5.21 43.22
C ASP A 890 -49.32 -4.34 42.21
N GLY A 891 -49.03 -3.09 42.57
CA GLY A 891 -48.45 -2.09 41.68
C GLY A 891 -46.97 -2.29 41.34
N THR A 892 -46.55 -1.86 40.15
CA THR A 892 -45.14 -1.91 39.73
C THR A 892 -44.27 -1.07 40.66
N TYR A 893 -44.74 0.10 41.09
CA TYR A 893 -44.03 0.97 42.03
C TYR A 893 -43.83 0.32 43.40
N HIS A 894 -44.89 -0.23 43.99
CA HIS A 894 -44.82 -0.93 45.29
C HIS A 894 -43.80 -2.07 45.23
N ASN A 895 -43.81 -2.86 44.15
CA ASN A 895 -42.87 -3.95 43.94
C ASN A 895 -41.42 -3.48 43.73
N LEU A 896 -41.19 -2.33 43.08
CA LEU A 896 -39.86 -1.71 42.97
C LEU A 896 -39.35 -1.22 44.33
N VAL A 897 -40.17 -0.49 45.09
CA VAL A 897 -39.84 0.01 46.43
C VAL A 897 -39.53 -1.14 47.39
N LYS A 898 -40.38 -2.17 47.41
CA LYS A 898 -40.19 -3.36 48.26
C LYS A 898 -38.89 -4.08 47.95
N ARG A 899 -38.55 -4.24 46.67
CA ARG A 899 -37.27 -4.84 46.24
C ARG A 899 -36.06 -4.01 46.62
N GLN A 900 -36.17 -2.68 46.56
CA GLN A 900 -35.08 -1.77 46.93
C GLN A 900 -34.81 -1.83 48.44
N LEU A 901 -35.86 -1.77 49.27
CA LEU A 901 -35.74 -1.91 50.71
C LEU A 901 -35.11 -3.27 51.10
N SER A 902 -35.50 -4.37 50.44
CA SER A 902 -34.87 -5.69 50.64
C SER A 902 -33.51 -5.87 49.95
N SER A 903 -32.85 -4.78 49.54
CA SER A 903 -31.47 -4.77 49.02
C SER A 903 -30.55 -3.76 49.70
N ASP A 904 -31.11 -2.95 50.61
CA ASP A 904 -30.38 -2.10 51.55
C ASP A 904 -30.32 -2.75 52.97
N GLU A 905 -30.81 -4.00 53.10
CA GLU A 905 -30.65 -4.94 54.25
C GLU A 905 -29.55 -5.99 53.97
#